data_AF-A0AAE6G2S3-F1
#
_entry.id   AF-A0AAE6G2S3-F1
#
_cell.length_a   1.000
_cell.length_b   1.000
_cell.length_c   1.000
_cell.angle_alpha   90.00
_cell.angle_beta   90.00
_cell.angle_gamma   90.00
#
_symmetry.space_group_name_H-M   'P 1'
#
loop_
_entity.id
_entity.type
_entity.pdbx_description
1 polymer ?
#
loop_
_entity_poly.entity_id
_entity_poly.type
_entity_poly.pdbx_seq_one_letter_code
_entity_poly.pdbx_strand_id
1 'polypeptide(L)'
;MEKNVHLFVRTYPGLGVAAHVLTHPHLAAFAPTLHAARLDIAAVVGRLLKRGELWDEETHWSDLRQRKTTLTVRALEHGKMLSVPLRLTVLTHGVKARPARKGALARQALRVWVPRVDVKGTLHDAADLEPFVEEMVRHELYLASLDRLHSLAYVGEEQVETLSVPVRFRDTPRARALDAAKPQRRQAPPPGLAEASRCLNEEARAGLLERAWERDLEVSRLAEAVTSRTRASVLLVGPSSVGKTALVHELVQRAEAATTGSPLHGLEVFSSSGGRIMAGMRYLGQWQERVKHMVEALRVRRAVLHLDSLSELLSLGAGDTGLDVARQLLPALESGEVSLVLEATPEDVARAERTHAAFLQSLRHIAVAPLSAQAARTALQQASHRVGRARKVRFTPDALDRAGELTERFGSGPSPGGAVSLLRAASTEPGAAGEVNAASVTRAFCTRTGYPLELVDSAIRLDPDALLRRFRERVVGQDEATLLLRNLVVTLKTGLADPSRPLGAFLLLGPTGVGKTESALALAEYLFGDVARLARFDMAEYAAPGSATRLVGEAGGQQGSLARRVREQPFGVVLLDEIEKADAGVHDLLLQVLGEGRLTDATGRTVSFRNTVVLLTSNLGADSAGRSLGFGERGVQERAAHYLGAAAAFFRPELLNRLDRVVPYRALTEDVIESLARRALEAALSREGLSRRGVKVTFGEDVVKHLARTGFDARYGARPLKRAVEQQVVAPLARWLAAQATSAPPLVALRVGAEGRIALSGLE
;
A
#
# COMPACT_ATOMS: atom_id res chain seq x y z
N MET A 1 3.01 -49.85 -21.01
CA MET A 1 1.77 -49.87 -20.20
C MET A 1 0.79 -48.91 -20.84
N GLU A 2 -0.49 -49.26 -20.91
CA GLU A 2 -1.53 -48.30 -21.28
C GLU A 2 -1.96 -47.53 -20.03
N LYS A 3 -2.19 -46.22 -20.19
CA LYS A 3 -2.63 -45.34 -19.10
C LYS A 3 -3.90 -44.61 -19.52
N ASN A 4 -4.88 -44.64 -18.64
CA ASN A 4 -6.17 -43.98 -18.85
C ASN A 4 -6.12 -42.55 -18.30
N VAL A 5 -6.53 -41.60 -19.14
CA VAL A 5 -6.69 -40.18 -18.80
C VAL A 5 -8.13 -39.79 -19.11
N HIS A 6 -8.78 -39.08 -18.20
CA HIS A 6 -10.17 -38.65 -18.39
C HIS A 6 -10.23 -37.27 -19.04
N LEU A 7 -11.07 -37.13 -20.07
CA LEU A 7 -11.30 -35.92 -20.84
C LEU A 7 -12.68 -35.38 -20.55
N PHE A 8 -12.80 -34.10 -20.23
CA PHE A 8 -14.08 -33.40 -20.30
C PHE A 8 -14.32 -32.92 -21.72
N VAL A 9 -15.43 -33.37 -22.30
CA VAL A 9 -15.77 -33.13 -23.70
C VAL A 9 -17.01 -32.26 -23.77
N ARG A 10 -16.93 -31.19 -24.55
CA ARG A 10 -18.03 -30.29 -24.89
C ARG A 10 -18.27 -30.30 -26.38
N THR A 11 -19.48 -30.63 -26.79
CA THR A 11 -19.90 -30.68 -28.19
C THR A 11 -20.67 -29.42 -28.57
N TYR A 12 -20.12 -28.57 -29.41
CA TYR A 12 -20.78 -27.37 -29.90
C TYR A 12 -21.51 -27.69 -31.22
N PRO A 13 -22.86 -27.71 -31.22
CA PRO A 13 -23.62 -28.04 -32.43
C PRO A 13 -23.20 -27.15 -33.61
N GLY A 14 -22.76 -27.77 -34.71
CA GLY A 14 -22.33 -27.07 -35.93
C GLY A 14 -20.95 -26.40 -35.88
N LEU A 15 -20.25 -26.39 -34.75
CA LEU A 15 -18.93 -25.73 -34.60
C LEU A 15 -17.78 -26.71 -34.36
N GLY A 16 -18.00 -27.80 -33.63
CA GLY A 16 -16.97 -28.81 -33.33
C GLY A 16 -16.98 -29.26 -31.87
N VAL A 17 -15.91 -29.93 -31.45
CA VAL A 17 -15.77 -30.57 -30.14
C VAL A 17 -14.55 -29.99 -29.42
N ALA A 18 -14.74 -29.46 -28.21
CA ALA A 18 -13.66 -29.15 -27.30
C ALA A 18 -13.47 -30.29 -26.31
N ALA A 19 -12.30 -30.90 -26.27
CA ALA A 19 -11.92 -31.85 -25.24
C ALA A 19 -10.78 -31.26 -24.40
N HIS A 20 -10.82 -31.43 -23.07
CA HIS A 20 -9.70 -31.07 -22.20
C HIS A 20 -9.45 -32.14 -21.16
N VAL A 21 -8.18 -32.33 -20.80
CA VAL A 21 -7.80 -33.27 -19.74
C VAL A 21 -8.36 -32.76 -18.41
N LEU A 22 -9.14 -33.59 -17.72
CA LEU A 22 -9.83 -33.19 -16.49
C LEU A 22 -8.88 -32.56 -15.46
N THR A 23 -7.77 -33.21 -15.17
CA THR A 23 -6.81 -32.71 -14.17
C THR A 23 -5.90 -31.59 -14.66
N HIS A 24 -5.90 -31.30 -15.96
CA HIS A 24 -5.03 -30.31 -16.58
C HIS A 24 -5.84 -29.57 -17.66
N PRO A 25 -6.74 -28.66 -17.29
CA PRO A 25 -7.69 -28.03 -18.22
C PRO A 25 -7.01 -27.28 -19.37
N HIS A 26 -5.76 -26.85 -19.18
CA HIS A 26 -4.92 -26.22 -20.20
C HIS A 26 -4.51 -27.18 -21.33
N LEU A 27 -4.54 -28.49 -21.09
CA LEU A 27 -4.37 -29.51 -22.12
C LEU A 27 -5.71 -29.75 -22.81
N ALA A 28 -6.04 -28.85 -23.72
CA ALA A 28 -7.27 -28.87 -24.51
C ALA A 28 -6.98 -29.03 -25.99
N ALA A 29 -7.92 -29.64 -26.72
CA ALA A 29 -7.97 -29.60 -28.17
C ALA A 29 -9.39 -29.22 -28.60
N PHE A 30 -9.48 -28.42 -29.65
CA PHE A 30 -10.73 -28.14 -30.35
C PHE A 30 -10.62 -28.70 -31.77
N ALA A 31 -11.53 -29.57 -32.15
CA ALA A 31 -11.51 -30.20 -33.47
C ALA A 31 -12.93 -30.44 -34.01
N PRO A 32 -13.11 -30.63 -35.33
CA PRO A 32 -14.44 -30.86 -35.93
C PRO A 32 -15.15 -32.10 -35.38
N THR A 33 -14.39 -33.11 -34.91
CA THR A 33 -14.92 -34.35 -34.34
C THR A 33 -14.20 -34.72 -33.05
N LEU A 34 -14.88 -35.48 -32.19
CA LEU A 34 -14.28 -36.03 -30.96
C LEU A 34 -13.06 -36.92 -31.27
N HIS A 35 -13.09 -37.65 -32.38
CA HIS A 35 -11.96 -38.50 -32.78
C HIS A 35 -10.70 -37.67 -33.06
N ALA A 36 -10.82 -36.57 -33.79
CA ALA A 36 -9.70 -35.66 -34.07
C ALA A 36 -9.17 -35.02 -32.77
N ALA A 37 -10.07 -34.56 -31.89
CA ALA A 37 -9.67 -33.99 -30.60
C ALA A 37 -8.93 -35.01 -29.71
N ARG A 38 -9.32 -36.29 -29.76
CA ARG A 38 -8.63 -37.38 -29.04
C ARG A 38 -7.21 -37.60 -29.55
N LEU A 39 -7.00 -37.55 -30.87
CA LEU A 39 -5.67 -37.73 -31.46
C LEU A 39 -4.71 -36.60 -31.05
N ASP A 40 -5.17 -35.36 -31.10
CA ASP A 40 -4.39 -34.19 -30.71
C ASP A 40 -3.98 -34.24 -29.24
N ILE A 41 -4.94 -34.56 -28.36
CA ILE A 41 -4.68 -34.69 -26.93
C ILE A 41 -3.77 -35.89 -26.65
N ALA A 42 -3.99 -37.05 -27.29
CA ALA A 42 -3.16 -38.23 -27.11
C ALA A 42 -1.69 -37.98 -27.47
N ALA A 43 -1.42 -37.18 -28.51
CA ALA A 43 -0.05 -36.84 -28.91
C ALA A 43 0.66 -35.97 -27.85
N VAL A 44 -0.03 -34.98 -27.29
CA VAL A 44 0.52 -34.10 -26.24
C VAL A 44 0.65 -34.85 -24.91
N VAL A 45 -0.41 -35.52 -24.47
CA VAL A 45 -0.44 -36.33 -23.24
C VAL A 45 0.59 -37.45 -23.29
N GLY A 46 0.77 -38.11 -24.43
CA GLY A 46 1.80 -39.13 -24.62
C GLY A 46 3.22 -38.59 -24.45
N ARG A 47 3.50 -37.34 -24.87
CA ARG A 47 4.79 -36.69 -24.65
C ARG A 47 5.01 -36.32 -23.17
N LEU A 48 3.98 -35.79 -22.50
CA LEU A 48 4.04 -35.41 -21.09
C LEU A 48 4.15 -36.63 -20.16
N LEU A 49 3.41 -37.71 -20.46
CA LEU A 49 3.52 -38.98 -19.75
C LEU A 49 4.91 -39.60 -19.90
N LYS A 50 5.56 -39.47 -21.07
CA LYS A 50 6.95 -39.90 -21.27
C LYS A 50 7.96 -39.10 -20.44
N ARG A 51 7.64 -37.86 -20.08
CA ARG A 51 8.48 -36.98 -19.25
C ARG A 51 8.20 -37.08 -17.75
N GLY A 52 7.11 -37.75 -17.37
CA GLY A 52 6.68 -37.86 -15.97
C GLY A 52 5.93 -36.62 -15.44
N GLU A 53 5.57 -35.68 -16.32
CA GLU A 53 5.04 -34.36 -15.98
C GLU A 53 3.52 -34.35 -15.73
N LEU A 54 2.82 -35.44 -16.05
CA LEU A 54 1.35 -35.52 -16.00
C LEU A 54 0.81 -36.29 -14.78
N TRP A 55 1.61 -36.45 -13.71
CA TRP A 55 1.30 -37.32 -12.57
C TRP A 55 0.93 -36.55 -11.29
N ASP A 56 -0.35 -36.58 -10.94
CA ASP A 56 -0.89 -36.19 -9.62
C ASP A 56 -1.79 -37.31 -9.06
N GLU A 57 -1.92 -37.48 -7.74
CA GLU A 57 -2.86 -38.46 -7.15
C GLU A 57 -4.31 -38.22 -7.62
N GLU A 58 -4.64 -36.99 -8.05
CA GLU A 58 -5.93 -36.63 -8.64
C GLU A 58 -6.15 -37.14 -10.08
N THR A 59 -5.11 -37.63 -10.78
CA THR A 59 -5.23 -38.12 -12.17
C THR A 59 -5.85 -39.51 -12.30
N HIS A 60 -6.09 -40.22 -11.20
CA HIS A 60 -6.64 -41.57 -11.20
C HIS A 60 -7.92 -41.68 -10.40
N TRP A 61 -9.02 -41.17 -10.96
CA TRP A 61 -10.36 -41.48 -10.48
C TRP A 61 -10.77 -42.81 -11.12
N SER A 62 -10.37 -43.91 -10.49
CA SER A 62 -10.62 -45.26 -11.00
C SER A 62 -12.12 -45.60 -11.05
N ASP A 63 -12.91 -44.98 -10.15
CA ASP A 63 -14.38 -45.10 -10.07
C ASP A 63 -15.04 -43.73 -10.22
N LEU A 64 -14.77 -43.05 -11.35
CA LEU A 64 -15.42 -41.78 -11.68
C LEU A 64 -16.89 -42.02 -12.06
N ARG A 65 -17.82 -41.32 -11.39
CA ARG A 65 -19.24 -41.28 -11.77
C ARG A 65 -19.65 -39.88 -12.21
N GLN A 66 -20.42 -39.79 -13.28
CA GLN A 66 -20.97 -38.53 -13.81
C GLN A 66 -22.45 -38.40 -13.48
N ARG A 67 -22.88 -37.22 -13.04
CA ARG A 67 -24.29 -36.85 -12.84
C ARG A 67 -24.55 -35.47 -13.45
N LYS A 68 -25.70 -35.29 -14.11
CA LYS A 68 -26.14 -33.98 -14.62
C LYS A 68 -27.07 -33.33 -13.60
N THR A 69 -26.89 -32.04 -13.33
CA THR A 69 -27.76 -31.24 -12.46
C THR A 69 -28.10 -29.91 -13.11
N THR A 70 -29.20 -29.28 -12.71
CA THR A 70 -29.58 -27.94 -13.17
C THR A 70 -29.72 -27.02 -11.98
N LEU A 71 -29.01 -25.91 -11.99
CA LEU A 71 -28.99 -24.92 -10.92
C LEU A 71 -29.39 -23.55 -11.45
N THR A 72 -30.30 -22.85 -10.78
CA THR A 72 -30.63 -21.46 -11.10
C THR A 72 -29.83 -20.49 -10.25
N VAL A 73 -28.94 -19.73 -10.89
CA VAL A 73 -28.09 -18.71 -10.25
C VAL A 73 -28.67 -17.32 -10.52
N ARG A 74 -28.60 -16.43 -9.54
CA ARG A 74 -29.07 -15.04 -9.66
C ARG A 74 -27.89 -14.10 -9.89
N ALA A 75 -28.05 -13.13 -10.78
CA ALA A 75 -27.09 -12.05 -11.00
C ALA A 75 -27.77 -10.68 -11.01
N LEU A 76 -27.03 -9.66 -10.62
CA LEU A 76 -27.48 -8.27 -10.61
C LEU A 76 -26.99 -7.55 -11.86
N GLU A 77 -27.89 -6.95 -12.62
CA GLU A 77 -27.56 -6.16 -13.82
C GLU A 77 -28.43 -4.89 -13.85
N HIS A 78 -27.82 -3.71 -13.95
CA HIS A 78 -28.52 -2.41 -13.96
C HIS A 78 -29.57 -2.25 -12.85
N GLY A 79 -29.30 -2.80 -11.66
CA GLY A 79 -30.22 -2.76 -10.50
C GLY A 79 -31.37 -3.78 -10.54
N LYS A 80 -31.44 -4.66 -11.56
CA LYS A 80 -32.40 -5.76 -11.66
C LYS A 80 -31.74 -7.11 -11.41
N MET A 81 -32.42 -7.98 -10.68
CA MET A 81 -31.96 -9.35 -10.40
C MET A 81 -32.45 -10.29 -11.51
N LEU A 82 -31.53 -10.84 -12.30
CA LEU A 82 -31.80 -11.81 -13.36
C LEU A 82 -31.48 -13.22 -12.87
N SER A 83 -32.25 -14.22 -13.32
CA SER A 83 -32.04 -15.63 -12.97
C SER A 83 -31.59 -16.41 -14.21
N VAL A 84 -30.42 -17.05 -14.12
CA VAL A 84 -29.81 -17.82 -15.21
C VAL A 84 -29.76 -19.30 -14.83
N PRO A 85 -30.42 -20.20 -15.59
CA PRO A 85 -30.32 -21.64 -15.37
C PRO A 85 -29.00 -22.19 -15.94
N LEU A 86 -28.24 -22.90 -15.11
CA LEU A 86 -26.99 -23.55 -15.47
C LEU A 86 -27.17 -25.07 -15.42
N ARG A 87 -27.04 -25.75 -16.56
CA ARG A 87 -26.96 -27.21 -16.63
C ARG A 87 -25.52 -27.65 -16.41
N LEU A 88 -25.21 -28.29 -15.29
CA LEU A 88 -23.84 -28.61 -14.87
C LEU A 88 -23.61 -30.11 -14.84
N THR A 89 -22.40 -30.52 -15.23
CA THR A 89 -21.90 -31.87 -15.04
C THR A 89 -21.15 -31.97 -13.72
N VAL A 90 -21.59 -32.87 -12.84
CA VAL A 90 -20.98 -33.17 -11.55
C VAL A 90 -20.26 -34.49 -11.64
N LEU A 91 -19.01 -34.50 -11.22
CA LEU A 91 -18.15 -35.67 -11.15
C LEU A 91 -17.97 -36.08 -9.70
N THR A 92 -18.13 -37.39 -9.43
CA THR A 92 -17.94 -37.94 -8.09
C THR A 92 -17.00 -39.12 -8.10
N HIS A 93 -16.20 -39.26 -7.04
CA HIS A 93 -15.29 -40.38 -6.84
C HIS A 93 -15.23 -40.78 -5.36
N GLY A 94 -15.36 -42.08 -5.09
CA GLY A 94 -15.31 -42.63 -3.73
C GLY A 94 -13.90 -42.66 -3.17
N VAL A 95 -13.70 -42.10 -1.98
CA VAL A 95 -12.42 -42.09 -1.27
C VAL A 95 -12.59 -42.74 0.10
N LYS A 96 -11.67 -43.62 0.49
CA LYS A 96 -11.60 -44.16 1.85
C LYS A 96 -11.10 -43.06 2.78
N ALA A 97 -11.95 -42.50 3.65
CA ALA A 97 -11.51 -41.48 4.60
C ALA A 97 -10.59 -42.11 5.66
N ARG A 98 -9.45 -41.47 5.96
CA ARG A 98 -8.59 -41.89 7.08
C ARG A 98 -9.37 -41.71 8.39
N PRO A 99 -9.38 -42.72 9.28
CA PRO A 99 -10.09 -42.60 10.55
C PRO A 99 -9.45 -41.51 11.43
N ALA A 100 -10.29 -40.64 12.00
CA ALA A 100 -9.85 -39.53 12.84
C ALA A 100 -9.17 -39.98 14.16
N ARG A 101 -9.30 -41.25 14.53
CA ARG A 101 -8.64 -41.90 15.69
C ARG A 101 -8.24 -43.33 15.35
N LYS A 102 -7.14 -43.82 15.94
CA LYS A 102 -6.77 -45.25 15.91
C LYS A 102 -7.94 -46.07 16.50
N GLY A 103 -8.56 -46.92 15.68
CA GLY A 103 -9.69 -47.79 16.07
C GLY A 103 -11.07 -47.37 15.56
N ALA A 104 -11.24 -46.20 14.92
CA ALA A 104 -12.52 -45.82 14.33
C ALA A 104 -12.72 -46.47 12.94
N LEU A 105 -13.94 -46.91 12.63
CA LEU A 105 -14.33 -47.41 11.32
C LEU A 105 -14.15 -46.31 10.25
N ALA A 106 -13.45 -46.63 9.16
CA ALA A 106 -13.27 -45.72 8.04
C ALA A 106 -14.64 -45.45 7.38
N ARG A 107 -15.10 -44.19 7.41
CA ARG A 107 -16.30 -43.77 6.68
C ARG A 107 -15.94 -43.56 5.20
N GLN A 108 -16.80 -43.99 4.29
CA GLN A 108 -16.66 -43.64 2.86
C GLN A 108 -16.99 -42.15 2.70
N ALA A 109 -16.15 -41.42 1.97
CA ALA A 109 -16.42 -40.04 1.56
C ALA A 109 -16.42 -39.97 0.03
N LEU A 110 -17.19 -39.05 -0.53
CA LEU A 110 -17.26 -38.77 -1.96
C LEU A 110 -16.53 -37.47 -2.24
N ARG A 111 -15.50 -37.49 -3.06
CA ARG A 111 -14.99 -36.26 -3.69
C ARG A 111 -15.96 -35.85 -4.78
N VAL A 112 -16.34 -34.58 -4.79
CA VAL A 112 -17.25 -33.96 -5.74
C VAL A 112 -16.50 -32.89 -6.50
N TRP A 113 -16.70 -32.79 -7.81
CA TRP A 113 -16.15 -31.72 -8.62
C TRP A 113 -17.11 -31.32 -9.71
N VAL A 114 -17.20 -30.02 -9.97
CA VAL A 114 -17.98 -29.45 -11.06
C VAL A 114 -17.01 -28.79 -12.03
N PRO A 115 -16.54 -29.49 -13.09
CA PRO A 115 -15.46 -29.01 -13.95
C PRO A 115 -15.73 -27.65 -14.58
N ARG A 116 -16.98 -27.37 -14.95
CA ARG A 116 -17.33 -26.14 -15.67
C ARG A 116 -17.14 -24.86 -14.87
N VAL A 117 -17.26 -24.93 -13.55
CA VAL A 117 -16.99 -23.80 -12.64
C VAL A 117 -15.73 -24.03 -11.80
N ASP A 118 -15.03 -25.14 -12.05
CA ASP A 118 -13.86 -25.63 -11.31
C ASP A 118 -14.02 -25.67 -9.79
N VAL A 119 -15.17 -26.16 -9.31
CA VAL A 119 -15.49 -26.20 -7.88
C VAL A 119 -15.35 -27.63 -7.35
N LYS A 120 -14.41 -27.84 -6.41
CA LYS A 120 -14.09 -29.14 -5.79
C LYS A 120 -14.49 -29.18 -4.32
N GLY A 121 -15.07 -30.29 -3.88
CA GLY A 121 -15.53 -30.49 -2.50
C GLY A 121 -15.42 -31.95 -2.06
N THR A 122 -15.59 -32.18 -0.76
CA THR A 122 -15.71 -33.54 -0.20
C THR A 122 -17.01 -33.63 0.57
N LEU A 123 -17.79 -34.65 0.25
CA LEU A 123 -19.10 -34.92 0.81
C LEU A 123 -19.08 -36.26 1.55
N HIS A 124 -19.72 -36.33 2.70
CA HIS A 124 -19.73 -37.55 3.52
C HIS A 124 -20.99 -38.41 3.35
N ASP A 125 -22.07 -37.84 2.83
CA ASP A 125 -23.33 -38.53 2.54
C ASP A 125 -23.74 -38.28 1.08
N ALA A 126 -24.01 -39.35 0.32
CA ALA A 126 -24.43 -39.24 -1.06
C ALA A 126 -25.82 -38.59 -1.21
N ALA A 127 -26.66 -38.62 -0.17
CA ALA A 127 -27.99 -38.02 -0.18
C ALA A 127 -27.94 -36.49 -0.32
N ASP A 128 -26.87 -35.85 0.20
CA ASP A 128 -26.72 -34.40 0.23
C ASP A 128 -26.03 -33.84 -1.02
N LEU A 129 -25.80 -34.66 -2.06
CA LEU A 129 -25.00 -34.26 -3.22
C LEU A 129 -25.58 -33.06 -3.97
N GLU A 130 -26.90 -33.03 -4.18
CA GLU A 130 -27.54 -31.93 -4.90
C GLU A 130 -27.51 -30.61 -4.11
N PRO A 131 -27.97 -30.57 -2.84
CA PRO A 131 -27.85 -29.38 -1.99
C PRO A 131 -26.40 -28.87 -1.87
N PHE A 132 -25.45 -29.79 -1.69
CA PHE A 132 -24.03 -29.45 -1.56
C PHE A 132 -23.47 -28.80 -2.84
N VAL A 133 -23.74 -29.39 -4.01
CA VAL A 133 -23.32 -28.82 -5.29
C VAL A 133 -23.96 -27.46 -5.54
N GLU A 134 -25.26 -27.33 -5.22
CA GLU A 134 -25.97 -26.06 -5.34
C GLU A 134 -25.31 -24.96 -4.50
N GLU A 135 -25.02 -25.23 -3.23
CA GLU A 135 -24.36 -24.28 -2.33
C GLU A 135 -22.96 -23.91 -2.82
N MET A 136 -22.17 -24.91 -3.20
CA MET A 136 -20.82 -24.74 -3.71
C MET A 136 -20.77 -23.83 -4.95
N VAL A 137 -21.66 -24.07 -5.91
CA VAL A 137 -21.72 -23.28 -7.16
C VAL A 137 -22.30 -21.89 -6.91
N ARG A 138 -23.31 -21.75 -6.03
CA ARG A 138 -23.84 -20.43 -5.64
C ARG A 138 -22.77 -19.58 -4.97
N HIS A 139 -21.93 -20.16 -4.13
CA HIS A 139 -20.83 -19.46 -3.48
C HIS A 139 -19.79 -18.96 -4.48
N GLU A 140 -19.36 -19.82 -5.41
CA GLU A 140 -18.39 -19.45 -6.45
C GLU A 140 -18.91 -18.38 -7.42
N LEU A 141 -20.22 -18.37 -7.68
CA LEU A 141 -20.85 -17.45 -8.62
C LEU A 141 -21.54 -16.25 -7.94
N TYR A 142 -21.32 -16.03 -6.63
CA TYR A 142 -22.04 -15.05 -5.81
C TYR A 142 -21.94 -13.59 -6.31
N LEU A 143 -20.97 -13.26 -7.19
CA LEU A 143 -20.84 -11.96 -7.85
C LEU A 143 -20.39 -12.11 -9.32
N ALA A 144 -20.69 -13.25 -9.95
CA ALA A 144 -20.32 -13.47 -11.34
C ALA A 144 -21.02 -12.43 -12.25
N SER A 145 -20.26 -11.82 -13.17
CA SER A 145 -20.84 -10.95 -14.19
C SER A 145 -21.82 -11.73 -15.07
N LEU A 146 -22.77 -11.01 -15.70
CA LEU A 146 -23.73 -11.62 -16.61
C LEU A 146 -23.02 -12.35 -17.76
N ASP A 147 -21.91 -11.81 -18.27
CA ASP A 147 -21.07 -12.45 -19.30
C ASP A 147 -20.47 -13.78 -18.83
N ARG A 148 -19.99 -13.84 -17.57
CA ARG A 148 -19.51 -15.10 -16.98
C ARG A 148 -20.65 -16.11 -16.87
N LEU A 149 -21.85 -15.67 -16.47
CA LEU A 149 -23.01 -16.56 -16.39
C LEU A 149 -23.53 -17.01 -17.76
N HIS A 150 -23.52 -16.15 -18.77
CA HIS A 150 -23.91 -16.49 -20.14
C HIS A 150 -22.92 -17.44 -20.81
N SER A 151 -21.61 -17.23 -20.63
CA SER A 151 -20.59 -18.19 -21.09
C SER A 151 -20.71 -19.55 -20.39
N LEU A 152 -21.22 -19.55 -19.15
CA LEU A 152 -21.58 -20.77 -18.43
C LEU A 152 -22.96 -21.29 -18.83
N ALA A 153 -23.88 -20.55 -19.45
CA ALA A 153 -25.21 -21.01 -19.84
C ALA A 153 -25.19 -21.82 -21.15
N TYR A 154 -24.25 -22.76 -21.23
CA TYR A 154 -24.01 -23.61 -22.40
C TYR A 154 -25.21 -24.53 -22.72
N VAL A 155 -25.56 -24.61 -24.01
CA VAL A 155 -26.73 -25.36 -24.53
C VAL A 155 -26.34 -26.70 -25.20
N GLY A 156 -25.05 -26.98 -25.38
CA GLY A 156 -24.59 -28.24 -25.98
C GLY A 156 -24.45 -29.41 -24.99
N GLU A 157 -23.81 -30.49 -25.43
CA GLU A 157 -23.62 -31.70 -24.61
C GLU A 157 -22.26 -31.73 -23.89
N GLU A 158 -22.29 -32.09 -22.61
CA GLU A 158 -21.13 -32.32 -21.76
C GLU A 158 -21.03 -33.80 -21.36
N GLN A 159 -19.84 -34.39 -21.51
CA GLN A 159 -19.56 -35.75 -21.11
C GLN A 159 -18.10 -35.95 -20.70
N VAL A 160 -17.84 -36.97 -19.90
CA VAL A 160 -16.47 -37.42 -19.64
C VAL A 160 -16.15 -38.65 -20.46
N GLU A 161 -15.01 -38.61 -21.13
CA GLU A 161 -14.46 -39.69 -21.95
C GLU A 161 -13.16 -40.21 -21.35
N THR A 162 -12.91 -41.51 -21.44
CA THR A 162 -11.61 -42.09 -21.06
C THR A 162 -10.74 -42.29 -22.29
N LEU A 163 -9.55 -41.69 -22.28
CA LEU A 163 -8.52 -41.82 -23.28
C LEU A 163 -7.41 -42.74 -22.78
N SER A 164 -7.25 -43.90 -23.40
CA SER A 164 -6.13 -44.82 -23.16
C SER A 164 -4.93 -44.42 -24.03
N VAL A 165 -3.81 -44.07 -23.39
CA VAL A 165 -2.57 -43.67 -24.07
C VAL A 165 -1.48 -44.72 -23.80
N PRO A 166 -0.86 -45.31 -24.83
CA PRO A 166 0.25 -46.24 -24.66
C PRO A 166 1.53 -45.49 -24.26
N VAL A 167 2.10 -45.83 -23.10
CA VAL A 167 3.33 -45.22 -22.58
C VAL A 167 4.43 -46.28 -22.42
N ARG A 168 5.62 -45.96 -22.97
CA ARG A 168 6.89 -46.59 -22.61
C ARG A 168 7.68 -45.59 -21.76
N PHE A 169 7.78 -45.84 -20.47
CA PHE A 169 8.57 -45.01 -19.57
C PHE A 169 10.05 -45.18 -19.91
N ARG A 170 10.76 -44.07 -20.14
CA ARG A 170 12.19 -44.00 -19.89
C ARG A 170 12.30 -43.42 -18.49
N ASP A 171 12.85 -44.19 -17.55
CA ASP A 171 13.15 -43.73 -16.20
C ASP A 171 13.93 -42.41 -16.27
N THR A 172 13.30 -41.27 -15.93
CA THR A 172 14.02 -40.00 -15.79
C THR A 172 14.77 -40.01 -14.45
N PRO A 173 16.10 -39.80 -14.44
CA PRO A 173 16.93 -39.99 -13.23
C PRO A 173 16.59 -39.06 -12.05
N ARG A 174 15.86 -37.96 -12.28
CA ARG A 174 15.72 -36.83 -11.33
C ARG A 174 14.62 -37.04 -10.28
N ALA A 175 13.52 -37.72 -10.62
CA ALA A 175 12.45 -38.05 -9.67
C ALA A 175 12.95 -39.05 -8.60
N ARG A 176 13.78 -40.02 -8.99
CA ARG A 176 14.47 -40.91 -8.04
C ARG A 176 15.55 -40.18 -7.23
N ALA A 177 16.26 -39.20 -7.79
CA ALA A 177 17.37 -38.53 -7.09
C ALA A 177 16.93 -37.67 -5.90
N LEU A 178 15.73 -37.07 -5.93
CA LEU A 178 15.21 -36.25 -4.82
C LEU A 178 14.40 -37.05 -3.79
N ASP A 179 13.68 -38.09 -4.21
CA ASP A 179 13.00 -39.02 -3.28
C ASP A 179 14.02 -39.94 -2.57
N ALA A 180 15.18 -40.22 -3.18
CA ALA A 180 16.29 -40.98 -2.59
C ALA A 180 17.37 -40.10 -1.93
N ALA A 181 17.26 -38.77 -1.99
CA ALA A 181 18.14 -37.89 -1.23
C ALA A 181 17.84 -38.08 0.26
N LYS A 182 18.64 -38.94 0.93
CA LYS A 182 18.69 -38.98 2.39
C LYS A 182 18.81 -37.53 2.90
N PRO A 183 18.08 -37.11 3.94
CA PRO A 183 18.25 -35.79 4.52
C PRO A 183 19.72 -35.65 4.93
N GLN A 184 20.51 -35.00 4.07
CA GLN A 184 21.90 -34.73 4.38
C GLN A 184 21.91 -33.80 5.59
N ARG A 185 22.89 -33.98 6.48
CA ARG A 185 23.14 -33.05 7.58
C ARG A 185 23.03 -31.62 7.04
N ARG A 186 22.19 -30.79 7.68
CA ARG A 186 21.94 -29.38 7.32
C ARG A 186 23.27 -28.62 7.21
N GLN A 187 23.89 -28.63 6.04
CA GLN A 187 25.09 -27.87 5.74
C GLN A 187 24.70 -26.42 5.55
N ALA A 188 25.58 -25.52 6.00
CA ALA A 188 25.40 -24.08 5.82
C ALA A 188 25.08 -23.76 4.34
N PRO A 189 24.15 -22.81 4.07
CA PRO A 189 23.87 -22.39 2.71
C PRO A 189 25.15 -21.87 2.05
N PRO A 190 25.36 -22.12 0.75
CA PRO A 190 26.51 -21.57 0.04
C PRO A 190 26.49 -20.03 0.07
N PRO A 191 27.66 -19.36 -0.05
CA PRO A 191 27.80 -17.92 0.18
C PRO A 191 26.78 -17.06 -0.57
N GLY A 192 26.51 -17.36 -1.85
CA GLY A 192 25.55 -16.60 -2.66
C GLY A 192 24.10 -16.61 -2.13
N LEU A 193 23.66 -17.72 -1.51
CA LEU A 193 22.35 -17.80 -0.88
C LEU A 193 22.39 -17.24 0.56
N ALA A 194 23.47 -17.50 1.30
CA ALA A 194 23.64 -17.03 2.68
C ALA A 194 23.71 -15.49 2.80
N GLU A 195 24.43 -14.84 1.89
CA GLU A 195 24.53 -13.37 1.85
C GLU A 195 23.21 -12.72 1.43
N ALA A 196 22.53 -13.36 0.47
CA ALA A 196 21.35 -12.81 -0.17
C ALA A 196 20.03 -13.21 0.51
N SER A 197 20.04 -14.02 1.58
CA SER A 197 18.82 -14.48 2.24
C SER A 197 18.98 -14.70 3.75
N ARG A 198 17.85 -14.95 4.43
CA ARG A 198 17.79 -15.38 5.83
C ARG A 198 17.18 -16.78 5.90
N CYS A 199 17.70 -17.64 6.76
CA CYS A 199 17.14 -18.97 6.99
C CYS A 199 15.97 -18.89 7.98
N LEU A 200 14.73 -18.96 7.48
CA LEU A 200 13.55 -18.88 8.35
C LEU A 200 13.45 -20.07 9.31
N ASN A 201 13.96 -21.24 8.91
CA ASN A 201 14.00 -22.42 9.77
C ASN A 201 14.85 -22.22 11.03
N GLU A 202 15.98 -21.51 10.92
CA GLU A 202 16.81 -21.14 12.07
C GLU A 202 16.07 -20.15 12.97
N GLU A 203 15.43 -19.14 12.39
CA GLU A 203 14.58 -18.20 13.11
C GLU A 203 13.41 -18.90 13.81
N ALA A 204 12.84 -19.95 13.22
CA ALA A 204 11.78 -20.76 13.81
C ALA A 204 12.26 -21.51 15.05
N ARG A 205 13.44 -22.15 14.99
CA ARG A 205 14.05 -22.84 16.13
C ARG A 205 14.43 -21.87 17.25
N ALA A 206 14.86 -20.67 16.90
CA ALA A 206 15.10 -19.59 17.84
C ALA A 206 13.79 -18.97 18.39
N GLY A 207 12.63 -19.44 17.93
CA GLY A 207 11.33 -18.97 18.38
C GLY A 207 11.04 -17.52 17.97
N LEU A 208 11.60 -17.04 16.86
CA LEU A 208 11.47 -15.65 16.38
C LEU A 208 10.26 -15.44 15.46
N LEU A 209 9.85 -16.47 14.71
CA LEU A 209 8.80 -16.37 13.68
C LEU A 209 7.37 -16.17 14.22
N GLU A 210 6.56 -15.38 13.49
CA GLU A 210 5.14 -15.14 13.82
C GLU A 210 4.26 -16.37 13.55
N ARG A 211 3.03 -16.40 14.11
CA ARG A 211 2.04 -17.47 13.91
C ARG A 211 0.92 -16.96 13.01
N ALA A 212 0.36 -17.83 12.17
CA ALA A 212 -0.80 -17.50 11.33
C ALA A 212 -2.12 -17.96 11.99
N TRP A 213 -2.61 -17.17 12.94
CA TRP A 213 -3.90 -17.43 13.59
C TRP A 213 -5.07 -17.24 12.62
N GLU A 214 -6.11 -18.08 12.72
CA GLU A 214 -7.32 -18.04 11.88
C GLU A 214 -7.05 -18.20 10.37
N ARG A 215 -5.96 -18.92 10.00
CA ARG A 215 -5.48 -19.07 8.61
C ARG A 215 -5.11 -20.51 8.23
N ASP A 216 -5.69 -21.49 8.91
CA ASP A 216 -5.31 -22.89 8.74
C ASP A 216 -5.53 -23.41 7.30
N LEU A 217 -6.58 -22.92 6.64
CA LEU A 217 -6.90 -23.30 5.26
C LEU A 217 -5.82 -22.80 4.29
N GLU A 218 -5.47 -21.52 4.37
CA GLU A 218 -4.45 -20.90 3.51
C GLU A 218 -3.07 -21.51 3.73
N VAL A 219 -2.70 -21.80 4.99
CA VAL A 219 -1.43 -22.48 5.30
C VAL A 219 -1.43 -23.90 4.76
N SER A 220 -2.54 -24.62 4.83
CA SER A 220 -2.64 -25.98 4.29
C SER A 220 -2.51 -26.00 2.77
N ARG A 221 -3.17 -25.05 2.08
CA ARG A 221 -3.03 -24.87 0.63
C ARG A 221 -1.60 -24.49 0.22
N LEU A 222 -0.94 -23.61 0.99
CA LEU A 222 0.45 -23.25 0.77
C LEU A 222 1.37 -24.46 0.95
N ALA A 223 1.20 -25.22 2.04
CA ALA A 223 1.96 -26.44 2.32
C ALA A 223 1.79 -27.49 1.21
N GLU A 224 0.56 -27.73 0.77
CA GLU A 224 0.27 -28.65 -0.34
C GLU A 224 0.96 -28.21 -1.64
N ALA A 225 0.90 -26.92 -1.97
CA ALA A 225 1.50 -26.39 -3.20
C ALA A 225 3.03 -26.53 -3.22
N VAL A 226 3.72 -26.19 -2.12
CA VAL A 226 5.20 -26.24 -2.07
C VAL A 226 5.75 -27.65 -1.87
N THR A 227 4.93 -28.59 -1.39
CA THR A 227 5.34 -30.00 -1.19
C THR A 227 4.88 -30.94 -2.30
N SER A 228 4.17 -30.43 -3.31
CA SER A 228 3.77 -31.22 -4.48
C SER A 228 5.00 -31.73 -5.24
N ARG A 229 4.85 -32.81 -6.03
CA ARG A 229 5.95 -33.41 -6.80
C ARG A 229 6.58 -32.44 -7.80
N THR A 230 5.79 -31.54 -8.36
CA THR A 230 6.22 -30.48 -9.28
C THR A 230 6.72 -29.23 -8.54
N ARG A 231 6.63 -29.19 -7.20
CA ARG A 231 6.99 -28.06 -6.33
C ARG A 231 6.55 -26.71 -6.88
N ALA A 232 5.24 -26.52 -6.93
CA ALA A 232 4.66 -25.31 -7.51
C ALA A 232 5.21 -24.05 -6.82
N SER A 233 5.53 -23.05 -7.62
CA SER A 233 5.78 -21.70 -7.09
C SER A 233 4.44 -21.04 -6.80
N VAL A 234 4.36 -20.31 -5.69
CA VAL A 234 3.11 -19.80 -5.13
C VAL A 234 3.15 -18.28 -5.04
N LEU A 235 2.04 -17.64 -5.38
CA LEU A 235 1.79 -16.23 -5.18
C LEU A 235 0.68 -16.04 -4.14
N LEU A 236 1.03 -15.47 -2.99
CA LEU A 236 0.09 -15.06 -1.95
C LEU A 236 -0.47 -13.67 -2.29
N VAL A 237 -1.75 -13.60 -2.66
CA VAL A 237 -2.39 -12.38 -3.14
C VAL A 237 -3.37 -11.85 -2.10
N GLY A 238 -3.15 -10.64 -1.60
CA GLY A 238 -4.08 -10.00 -0.67
C GLY A 238 -3.62 -8.60 -0.26
N PRO A 239 -4.50 -7.79 0.37
CA PRO A 239 -4.14 -6.43 0.79
C PRO A 239 -2.91 -6.38 1.71
N SER A 240 -2.32 -5.20 1.89
CA SER A 240 -1.19 -5.02 2.79
C SER A 240 -1.57 -5.37 4.23
N SER A 241 -0.66 -6.03 4.95
CA SER A 241 -0.80 -6.33 6.38
C SER A 241 -1.97 -7.25 6.77
N VAL A 242 -2.49 -8.07 5.85
CA VAL A 242 -3.52 -9.11 6.12
C VAL A 242 -2.96 -10.42 6.69
N GLY A 243 -1.63 -10.54 6.79
CA GLY A 243 -0.95 -11.71 7.36
C GLY A 243 -0.30 -12.66 6.36
N LYS A 244 -0.01 -12.22 5.12
CA LYS A 244 0.67 -13.04 4.09
C LYS A 244 2.00 -13.62 4.59
N THR A 245 2.90 -12.80 5.13
CA THR A 245 4.17 -13.25 5.72
C THR A 245 3.97 -14.24 6.88
N ALA A 246 2.91 -14.05 7.67
CA ALA A 246 2.60 -14.96 8.77
C ALA A 246 2.26 -16.37 8.26
N LEU A 247 1.62 -16.52 7.08
CA LEU A 247 1.37 -17.83 6.47
C LEU A 247 2.68 -18.58 6.19
N VAL A 248 3.68 -17.87 5.68
CA VAL A 248 5.00 -18.43 5.39
C VAL A 248 5.70 -18.82 6.69
N HIS A 249 5.63 -17.96 7.72
CA HIS A 249 6.16 -18.29 9.04
C HIS A 249 5.50 -19.54 9.65
N GLU A 250 4.18 -19.68 9.51
CA GLU A 250 3.44 -20.86 10.00
C GLU A 250 3.83 -22.13 9.23
N LEU A 251 4.00 -22.04 7.91
CA LEU A 251 4.52 -23.14 7.09
C LEU A 251 5.88 -23.62 7.62
N VAL A 252 6.81 -22.69 7.89
CA VAL A 252 8.14 -23.02 8.41
C VAL A 252 8.06 -23.71 9.76
N GLN A 253 7.19 -23.23 10.65
CA GLN A 253 7.00 -23.85 11.95
C GLN A 253 6.42 -25.27 11.83
N ARG A 254 5.46 -25.49 10.92
CA ARG A 254 4.94 -26.83 10.62
C ARG A 254 6.01 -27.74 10.01
N ALA A 255 6.90 -27.20 9.20
CA ALA A 255 8.03 -27.94 8.63
C ALA A 255 9.08 -28.34 9.67
N GLU A 256 9.41 -27.47 10.63
CA GLU A 256 10.32 -27.82 11.73
C GLU A 256 9.71 -28.82 12.72
N ALA A 257 8.39 -28.80 12.92
CA ALA A 257 7.68 -29.77 13.75
C ALA A 257 7.36 -31.10 13.02
N ALA A 258 7.54 -31.16 11.70
CA ALA A 258 7.19 -32.32 10.90
C ALA A 258 8.10 -33.51 11.22
N THR A 259 7.52 -34.70 11.32
CA THR A 259 8.24 -35.97 11.52
C THR A 259 8.47 -36.72 10.22
N THR A 260 9.36 -37.71 10.25
CA THR A 260 9.64 -38.62 9.12
C THR A 260 8.33 -39.19 8.55
N GLY A 261 8.11 -38.97 7.24
CA GLY A 261 6.88 -39.38 6.53
C GLY A 261 5.91 -38.23 6.21
N SER A 262 6.09 -37.05 6.82
CA SER A 262 5.37 -35.84 6.41
C SER A 262 5.97 -35.24 5.13
N PRO A 263 5.16 -34.74 4.17
CA PRO A 263 5.64 -33.99 3.01
C PRO A 263 6.42 -32.71 3.38
N LEU A 264 6.24 -32.18 4.59
CA LEU A 264 6.95 -31.01 5.07
C LEU A 264 8.29 -31.34 5.74
N HIS A 265 8.55 -32.62 6.05
CA HIS A 265 9.77 -33.01 6.74
C HIS A 265 11.01 -32.71 5.89
N GLY A 266 11.94 -31.96 6.47
CA GLY A 266 13.18 -31.56 5.82
C GLY A 266 13.05 -30.41 4.81
N LEU A 267 11.92 -29.70 4.79
CA LEU A 267 11.75 -28.49 3.98
C LEU A 267 12.54 -27.32 4.60
N GLU A 268 13.44 -26.73 3.81
CA GLU A 268 14.14 -25.48 4.13
C GLU A 268 13.43 -24.29 3.47
N VAL A 269 13.38 -23.15 4.15
CA VAL A 269 12.76 -21.92 3.65
C VAL A 269 13.71 -20.75 3.91
N PHE A 270 14.08 -20.07 2.83
CA PHE A 270 14.94 -18.90 2.84
C PHE A 270 14.12 -17.67 2.49
N SER A 271 14.21 -16.56 3.24
CA SER A 271 13.56 -15.28 2.90
C SER A 271 14.57 -14.28 2.36
N SER A 272 14.21 -13.61 1.26
CA SER A 272 15.00 -12.54 0.66
C SER A 272 14.11 -11.36 0.25
N SER A 273 14.75 -10.21 -0.02
CA SER A 273 14.10 -9.00 -0.53
C SER A 273 14.92 -8.41 -1.65
N GLY A 274 14.32 -7.50 -2.44
CA GLY A 274 15.04 -6.89 -3.56
C GLY A 274 16.29 -6.13 -3.11
N GLY A 275 16.18 -5.39 -2.00
CA GLY A 275 17.32 -4.70 -1.40
C GLY A 275 18.44 -5.66 -0.96
N ARG A 276 18.10 -6.86 -0.46
CA ARG A 276 19.10 -7.85 -0.04
C ARG A 276 19.82 -8.49 -1.22
N ILE A 277 19.09 -8.78 -2.31
CA ILE A 277 19.68 -9.29 -3.56
C ILE A 277 20.69 -8.27 -4.12
N MET A 278 20.33 -6.98 -4.11
CA MET A 278 21.17 -5.89 -4.63
C MET A 278 22.29 -5.43 -3.68
N ALA A 279 22.24 -5.83 -2.40
CA ALA A 279 23.18 -5.35 -1.40
C ALA A 279 24.63 -5.67 -1.77
N GLY A 280 25.48 -4.64 -1.81
CA GLY A 280 26.90 -4.78 -2.14
C GLY A 280 27.23 -4.81 -3.64
N MET A 281 26.23 -4.71 -4.53
CA MET A 281 26.46 -4.68 -5.98
C MET A 281 26.83 -3.27 -6.45
N ARG A 282 27.94 -3.16 -7.20
CA ARG A 282 28.45 -1.89 -7.77
C ARG A 282 28.54 -1.91 -9.29
N TYR A 283 28.65 -3.10 -9.89
CA TYR A 283 28.87 -3.26 -11.33
C TYR A 283 27.68 -3.93 -12.02
N LEU A 284 27.48 -3.61 -13.30
CA LEU A 284 26.45 -4.20 -14.14
C LEU A 284 26.66 -5.73 -14.22
N GLY A 285 25.59 -6.52 -14.07
CA GLY A 285 25.62 -7.99 -14.16
C GLY A 285 25.92 -8.75 -12.87
N GLN A 286 26.44 -8.11 -11.81
CA GLN A 286 26.73 -8.81 -10.54
C GLN A 286 25.49 -9.38 -9.86
N TRP A 287 24.36 -8.66 -9.96
CA TRP A 287 23.09 -9.15 -9.42
C TRP A 287 22.59 -10.37 -10.20
N GLN A 288 22.85 -10.47 -11.51
CA GLN A 288 22.46 -11.62 -12.34
C GLN A 288 23.24 -12.86 -11.92
N GLU A 289 24.54 -12.71 -11.70
CA GLU A 289 25.41 -13.78 -11.21
C GLU A 289 24.97 -14.26 -9.82
N ARG A 290 24.62 -13.34 -8.92
CA ARG A 290 24.05 -13.71 -7.60
C ARG A 290 22.74 -14.49 -7.72
N VAL A 291 21.81 -14.05 -8.57
CA VAL A 291 20.55 -14.78 -8.81
C VAL A 291 20.83 -16.18 -9.36
N LYS A 292 21.78 -16.32 -10.29
CA LYS A 292 22.21 -17.63 -10.81
C LYS A 292 22.76 -18.53 -9.69
N HIS A 293 23.66 -18.02 -8.84
CA HIS A 293 24.18 -18.77 -7.70
C HIS A 293 23.09 -19.16 -6.69
N MET A 294 22.10 -18.30 -6.47
CA MET A 294 20.94 -18.64 -5.63
C MET A 294 20.13 -19.79 -6.24
N VAL A 295 19.85 -19.76 -7.54
CA VAL A 295 19.13 -20.84 -8.25
C VAL A 295 19.89 -22.17 -8.15
N GLU A 296 21.20 -22.16 -8.40
CA GLU A 296 22.06 -23.35 -8.30
C GLU A 296 22.06 -23.94 -6.87
N ALA A 297 22.12 -23.07 -5.85
CA ALA A 297 22.07 -23.46 -4.45
C ALA A 297 20.72 -24.09 -4.06
N LEU A 298 19.62 -23.53 -4.55
CA LEU A 298 18.26 -24.00 -4.27
C LEU A 298 17.94 -25.31 -4.99
N ARG A 299 18.44 -25.49 -6.22
CA ARG A 299 18.20 -26.66 -7.08
C ARG A 299 18.58 -28.00 -6.43
N VAL A 300 19.65 -28.02 -5.63
CA VAL A 300 20.16 -29.24 -4.96
C VAL A 300 19.56 -29.46 -3.57
N ARG A 301 18.69 -28.55 -3.11
CA ARG A 301 18.07 -28.59 -1.79
C ARG A 301 16.58 -28.88 -1.87
N ARG A 302 16.02 -29.36 -0.76
CA ARG A 302 14.57 -29.35 -0.54
C ARG A 302 14.18 -27.99 0.05
N ALA A 303 14.35 -26.94 -0.75
CA ALA A 303 14.23 -25.56 -0.30
C ALA A 303 13.17 -24.76 -1.07
N VAL A 304 12.56 -23.81 -0.38
CA VAL A 304 11.68 -22.78 -0.92
C VAL A 304 12.32 -21.41 -0.69
N LEU A 305 12.29 -20.55 -1.72
CA LEU A 305 12.70 -19.16 -1.57
C LEU A 305 11.45 -18.28 -1.42
N HIS A 306 11.31 -17.68 -0.24
CA HIS A 306 10.34 -16.65 0.05
C HIS A 306 10.85 -15.28 -0.39
N LEU A 307 10.02 -14.55 -1.13
CA LEU A 307 10.28 -13.19 -1.58
C LEU A 307 9.13 -12.29 -1.13
N ASP A 308 9.45 -11.33 -0.26
CA ASP A 308 8.48 -10.57 0.54
C ASP A 308 7.58 -9.60 -0.29
N SER A 309 7.73 -9.53 -1.62
CA SER A 309 7.76 -8.31 -2.44
C SER A 309 7.71 -8.61 -3.94
N LEU A 310 6.60 -9.09 -4.53
CA LEU A 310 6.47 -9.17 -6.00
C LEU A 310 6.79 -7.80 -6.61
N SER A 311 6.29 -6.76 -5.96
CA SER A 311 6.41 -5.42 -6.45
C SER A 311 7.87 -4.93 -6.54
N GLU A 312 8.68 -5.30 -5.56
CA GLU A 312 10.12 -5.03 -5.55
C GLU A 312 10.81 -5.86 -6.61
N LEU A 313 10.51 -7.16 -6.68
CA LEU A 313 11.12 -8.11 -7.62
C LEU A 313 11.04 -7.62 -9.08
N LEU A 314 9.86 -7.18 -9.51
CA LEU A 314 9.65 -6.69 -10.88
C LEU A 314 10.38 -5.37 -11.17
N SER A 315 10.77 -4.63 -10.13
CA SER A 315 11.46 -3.35 -10.27
C SER A 315 12.99 -3.52 -10.28
N LEU A 316 13.50 -4.72 -9.96
CA LEU A 316 14.94 -4.98 -9.89
C LEU A 316 15.51 -5.30 -11.26
N GLY A 317 16.51 -4.53 -11.69
CA GLY A 317 17.16 -4.74 -12.98
C GLY A 317 16.37 -4.22 -14.18
N ALA A 318 15.24 -3.56 -13.95
CA ALA A 318 14.42 -2.88 -14.97
C ALA A 318 15.06 -1.59 -15.53
N GLY A 319 16.39 -1.57 -15.68
CA GLY A 319 17.11 -0.51 -16.41
C GLY A 319 17.08 -0.75 -17.93
N ASP A 320 17.96 -0.06 -18.66
CA ASP A 320 18.00 -0.04 -20.14
C ASP A 320 18.14 -1.40 -20.83
N THR A 321 18.54 -2.45 -20.10
CA THR A 321 18.73 -3.81 -20.65
C THR A 321 17.44 -4.60 -20.82
N GLY A 322 16.31 -4.12 -20.27
CA GLY A 322 15.00 -4.80 -20.36
C GLY A 322 14.95 -6.19 -19.70
N LEU A 323 15.93 -6.51 -18.85
CA LEU A 323 16.08 -7.82 -18.22
C LEU A 323 16.11 -7.66 -16.69
N ASP A 324 15.02 -8.07 -16.05
CA ASP A 324 14.81 -8.00 -14.60
C ASP A 324 15.01 -9.36 -13.91
N VAL A 325 14.99 -9.36 -12.57
CA VAL A 325 15.16 -10.57 -11.76
C VAL A 325 14.04 -11.60 -12.01
N ALA A 326 12.80 -11.16 -12.26
CA ALA A 326 11.69 -12.08 -12.47
C ALA A 326 11.87 -12.87 -13.77
N ARG A 327 12.30 -12.20 -14.86
CA ARG A 327 12.66 -12.84 -16.14
C ARG A 327 13.85 -13.78 -16.00
N GLN A 328 14.83 -13.44 -15.17
CA GLN A 328 15.99 -14.30 -14.90
C GLN A 328 15.61 -15.58 -14.14
N LEU A 329 14.62 -15.50 -13.24
CA LEU A 329 14.12 -16.65 -12.48
C LEU A 329 13.17 -17.54 -13.29
N LEU A 330 12.47 -16.99 -14.29
CA LEU A 330 11.41 -17.68 -15.04
C LEU A 330 11.80 -19.08 -15.55
N PRO A 331 12.97 -19.31 -16.18
CA PRO A 331 13.34 -20.65 -16.66
C PRO A 331 13.46 -21.68 -15.52
N ALA A 332 13.91 -21.25 -14.34
CA ALA A 332 14.04 -22.12 -13.17
C ALA A 332 12.67 -22.46 -12.54
N LEU A 333 11.67 -21.59 -12.71
CA LEU A 333 10.30 -21.81 -12.27
C LEU A 333 9.56 -22.76 -13.20
N GLU A 334 9.62 -22.52 -14.51
CA GLU A 334 8.95 -23.35 -15.53
C GLU A 334 9.48 -24.79 -15.52
N SER A 335 10.78 -24.96 -15.23
CA SER A 335 11.41 -26.28 -15.10
C SER A 335 11.17 -26.96 -13.75
N GLY A 336 10.55 -26.28 -12.78
CA GLY A 336 10.37 -26.77 -11.42
C GLY A 336 11.67 -26.99 -10.65
N GLU A 337 12.77 -26.37 -11.08
CA GLU A 337 14.08 -26.47 -10.42
C GLU A 337 14.12 -25.69 -9.10
N VAL A 338 13.32 -24.63 -9.01
CA VAL A 338 13.19 -23.78 -7.83
C VAL A 338 11.71 -23.58 -7.50
N SER A 339 11.38 -23.62 -6.21
CA SER A 339 10.06 -23.26 -5.70
C SER A 339 10.13 -21.91 -5.01
N LEU A 340 9.26 -20.98 -5.42
CA LEU A 340 9.14 -19.66 -4.83
C LEU A 340 7.84 -19.54 -4.04
N VAL A 341 7.86 -18.72 -2.99
CA VAL A 341 6.66 -18.16 -2.38
C VAL A 341 6.79 -16.64 -2.43
N LEU A 342 5.88 -15.98 -3.13
CA LEU A 342 5.88 -14.55 -3.35
C LEU A 342 4.68 -13.89 -2.70
N GLU A 343 4.87 -12.70 -2.14
CA GLU A 343 3.78 -11.88 -1.63
C GLU A 343 3.42 -10.76 -2.62
N ALA A 344 2.11 -10.57 -2.86
CA ALA A 344 1.60 -9.53 -3.73
C ALA A 344 0.32 -8.89 -3.16
N THR A 345 0.16 -7.61 -3.47
CA THR A 345 -1.14 -6.93 -3.40
C THR A 345 -1.92 -7.14 -4.70
N PRO A 346 -3.26 -6.98 -4.71
CA PRO A 346 -4.04 -7.01 -5.95
C PRO A 346 -3.51 -6.03 -7.02
N GLU A 347 -3.03 -4.87 -6.60
CA GLU A 347 -2.40 -3.87 -7.46
C GLU A 347 -1.11 -4.40 -8.10
N ASP A 348 -0.29 -5.14 -7.35
CA ASP A 348 0.93 -5.76 -7.88
C ASP A 348 0.62 -6.82 -8.93
N VAL A 349 -0.46 -7.59 -8.75
CA VAL A 349 -0.92 -8.59 -9.72
C VAL A 349 -1.38 -7.91 -11.00
N ALA A 350 -2.29 -6.93 -10.92
CA ALA A 350 -2.77 -6.19 -12.08
C ALA A 350 -1.62 -5.51 -12.87
N ARG A 351 -0.57 -5.07 -12.17
CA ARG A 351 0.65 -4.56 -12.79
C ARG A 351 1.46 -5.65 -13.47
N ALA A 352 1.67 -6.77 -12.79
CA ALA A 352 2.44 -7.89 -13.30
C ALA A 352 1.74 -8.57 -14.50
N GLU A 353 0.40 -8.55 -14.58
CA GLU A 353 -0.36 -9.03 -15.75
C GLU A 353 -0.01 -8.25 -17.02
N ARG A 354 0.21 -6.94 -16.90
CA ARG A 354 0.56 -6.07 -18.03
C ARG A 354 2.03 -6.16 -18.46
N THR A 355 2.93 -6.49 -17.52
CA THR A 355 4.38 -6.36 -17.72
C THR A 355 5.14 -7.68 -17.72
N HIS A 356 4.61 -8.70 -17.02
CA HIS A 356 5.26 -9.97 -16.70
C HIS A 356 4.24 -11.14 -16.68
N ALA A 357 3.35 -11.19 -17.68
CA ALA A 357 2.26 -12.19 -17.74
C ALA A 357 2.78 -13.64 -17.64
N ALA A 358 3.85 -13.98 -18.37
CA ALA A 358 4.45 -15.32 -18.34
C ALA A 358 4.96 -15.71 -16.94
N PHE A 359 5.56 -14.75 -16.22
CA PHE A 359 6.00 -14.97 -14.84
C PHE A 359 4.82 -15.24 -13.91
N LEU A 360 3.75 -14.45 -13.99
CA LEU A 360 2.54 -14.70 -13.20
C LEU A 360 1.90 -16.06 -13.52
N GLN A 361 1.80 -16.41 -14.80
CA GLN A 361 1.22 -17.69 -15.22
C GLN A 361 2.00 -18.91 -14.70
N SER A 362 3.29 -18.74 -14.39
CA SER A 362 4.11 -19.78 -13.76
C SER A 362 3.86 -19.96 -12.24
N LEU A 363 3.06 -19.09 -11.63
CA LEU A 363 2.77 -19.09 -10.19
C LEU A 363 1.34 -19.56 -9.91
N ARG A 364 1.17 -20.40 -8.88
CA ARG A 364 -0.13 -20.75 -8.32
C ARG A 364 -0.62 -19.65 -7.38
N HIS A 365 -1.77 -19.07 -7.67
CA HIS A 365 -2.33 -18.00 -6.84
C HIS A 365 -3.06 -18.57 -5.62
N ILE A 366 -2.76 -18.03 -4.44
CA ILE A 366 -3.53 -18.26 -3.20
C ILE A 366 -4.03 -16.91 -2.72
N ALA A 367 -5.34 -16.73 -2.76
CA ALA A 367 -5.99 -15.53 -2.24
C ALA A 367 -5.95 -15.52 -0.70
N VAL A 368 -5.57 -14.38 -0.13
CA VAL A 368 -5.53 -14.11 1.31
C VAL A 368 -6.46 -12.92 1.59
N ALA A 369 -7.74 -13.23 1.79
CA ALA A 369 -8.77 -12.22 2.07
C ALA A 369 -8.56 -11.59 3.46
N PRO A 370 -9.00 -10.34 3.71
CA PRO A 370 -9.05 -9.78 5.06
C PRO A 370 -9.83 -10.70 6.02
N LEU A 371 -9.39 -10.78 7.28
CA LEU A 371 -10.12 -11.52 8.31
C LEU A 371 -11.43 -10.80 8.65
N SER A 372 -12.43 -11.56 9.11
CA SER A 372 -13.59 -10.97 9.76
C SER A 372 -13.16 -10.21 11.02
N ALA A 373 -13.94 -9.21 11.45
CA ALA A 373 -13.61 -8.44 12.65
C ALA A 373 -13.39 -9.34 13.88
N GLN A 374 -14.19 -10.40 14.04
CA GLN A 374 -14.04 -11.36 15.13
C GLN A 374 -12.76 -12.19 15.01
N ALA A 375 -12.46 -12.75 13.83
CA ALA A 375 -11.24 -13.52 13.61
C ALA A 375 -9.98 -12.65 13.76
N ALA A 376 -10.04 -11.40 13.29
CA ALA A 376 -8.97 -10.42 13.46
C ALA A 376 -8.69 -10.12 14.94
N ARG A 377 -9.74 -9.95 15.76
CA ARG A 377 -9.61 -9.76 17.21
C ARG A 377 -8.98 -10.98 17.88
N THR A 378 -9.44 -12.20 17.57
CA THR A 378 -8.84 -13.43 18.10
C THR A 378 -7.37 -13.55 17.72
N ALA A 379 -7.03 -13.32 16.45
CA ALA A 379 -5.65 -13.35 15.97
C ALA A 379 -4.77 -12.30 16.66
N LEU A 380 -5.29 -11.08 16.86
CA LEU A 380 -4.61 -10.00 17.57
C LEU A 380 -4.35 -10.36 19.04
N GLN A 381 -5.36 -10.91 19.73
CA GLN A 381 -5.22 -11.35 21.12
C GLN A 381 -4.10 -12.40 21.26
N GLN A 382 -4.09 -13.41 20.40
CA GLN A 382 -3.03 -14.44 20.43
C GLN A 382 -1.65 -13.87 20.08
N ALA A 383 -1.57 -13.00 19.06
CA ALA A 383 -0.33 -12.34 18.69
C ALA A 383 0.20 -11.43 19.82
N SER A 384 -0.68 -10.76 20.55
CA SER A 384 -0.32 -9.88 21.66
C SER A 384 0.39 -10.62 22.80
N HIS A 385 -0.05 -11.85 23.14
CA HIS A 385 0.60 -12.65 24.17
C HIS A 385 2.06 -12.98 23.81
N ARG A 386 2.32 -13.29 22.52
CA ARG A 386 3.66 -13.55 22.02
C ARG A 386 4.54 -12.30 22.06
N VAL A 387 4.04 -11.18 21.54
CA VAL A 387 4.75 -9.89 21.61
C VAL A 387 5.03 -9.50 23.06
N GLY A 388 4.05 -9.72 23.95
CA GLY A 388 4.14 -9.40 25.36
C GLY A 388 5.24 -10.18 26.07
N ARG A 389 5.33 -11.50 25.82
CA ARG A 389 6.43 -12.33 26.32
C ARG A 389 7.80 -11.86 25.83
N ALA A 390 7.92 -11.57 24.53
CA ALA A 390 9.18 -11.12 23.93
C ALA A 390 9.64 -9.75 24.47
N ARG A 391 8.70 -8.84 24.74
CA ARG A 391 8.96 -7.50 25.25
C ARG A 391 8.87 -7.38 26.77
N LYS A 392 8.55 -8.47 27.47
CA LYS A 392 8.31 -8.52 28.93
C LYS A 392 7.23 -7.52 29.40
N VAL A 393 6.13 -7.43 28.64
CA VAL A 393 4.97 -6.57 28.93
C VAL A 393 3.67 -7.36 28.82
N ARG A 394 2.64 -6.96 29.57
CA ARG A 394 1.26 -7.45 29.39
C ARG A 394 0.45 -6.40 28.63
N PHE A 395 -0.28 -6.81 27.62
CA PHE A 395 -1.25 -5.93 26.95
C PHE A 395 -2.62 -6.12 27.61
N THR A 396 -3.28 -5.02 27.97
CA THR A 396 -4.63 -5.05 28.49
C THR A 396 -5.65 -5.24 27.36
N PRO A 397 -6.89 -5.72 27.64
CA PRO A 397 -7.92 -5.88 26.61
C PRO A 397 -8.24 -4.59 25.85
N ASP A 398 -8.34 -3.45 26.56
CA ASP A 398 -8.57 -2.12 25.98
C ASP A 398 -7.41 -1.68 25.06
N ALA A 399 -6.17 -2.10 25.32
CA ALA A 399 -5.05 -1.84 24.42
C ALA A 399 -5.23 -2.55 23.06
N LEU A 400 -5.76 -3.78 23.08
CA LEU A 400 -5.99 -4.56 21.86
C LEU A 400 -7.13 -3.96 21.04
N ASP A 401 -8.25 -3.65 21.69
CA ASP A 401 -9.39 -3.00 21.05
C ASP A 401 -8.96 -1.65 20.44
N ARG A 402 -8.19 -0.86 21.20
CA ARG A 402 -7.68 0.43 20.72
C ARG A 402 -6.73 0.29 19.54
N ALA A 403 -5.85 -0.71 19.55
CA ALA A 403 -4.94 -0.95 18.44
C ALA A 403 -5.70 -1.35 17.17
N GLY A 404 -6.72 -2.21 17.31
CA GLY A 404 -7.61 -2.58 16.22
C GLY A 404 -8.34 -1.37 15.63
N GLU A 405 -9.04 -0.62 16.48
CA GLU A 405 -9.82 0.57 16.11
C GLU A 405 -8.97 1.60 15.34
N LEU A 406 -7.80 1.97 15.85
CA LEU A 406 -6.93 2.97 15.18
C LEU A 406 -6.44 2.49 13.82
N THR A 407 -6.11 1.20 13.69
CA THR A 407 -5.64 0.65 12.41
C THR A 407 -6.74 0.51 11.38
N GLU A 408 -7.97 0.23 11.82
CA GLU A 408 -9.13 0.18 10.95
C GLU A 408 -9.54 1.59 10.51
N ARG A 409 -9.63 2.54 11.45
CA ARG A 409 -10.02 3.93 11.19
C ARG A 409 -9.07 4.66 10.23
N PHE A 410 -7.76 4.47 10.38
CA PHE A 410 -6.74 5.19 9.60
C PHE A 410 -6.07 4.33 8.52
N GLY A 411 -6.48 3.07 8.36
CA GLY A 411 -5.94 2.12 7.38
C GLY A 411 -6.95 1.75 6.30
N SER A 412 -6.67 0.65 5.59
CA SER A 412 -7.52 0.11 4.51
C SER A 412 -8.45 -1.01 5.00
N GLY A 413 -8.86 -0.96 6.28
CA GLY A 413 -9.71 -1.97 6.93
C GLY A 413 -8.98 -2.80 8.02
N PRO A 414 -9.63 -3.86 8.55
CA PRO A 414 -9.09 -4.69 9.62
C PRO A 414 -7.74 -5.30 9.24
N SER A 415 -6.68 -4.87 9.94
CA SER A 415 -5.32 -5.32 9.69
C SER A 415 -4.66 -5.83 10.99
N PRO A 416 -4.71 -7.16 11.23
CA PRO A 416 -4.03 -7.75 12.38
C PRO A 416 -2.53 -7.40 12.42
N GLY A 417 -1.86 -7.37 11.25
CA GLY A 417 -0.45 -7.00 11.16
C GLY A 417 -0.20 -5.54 11.55
N GLY A 418 -1.06 -4.62 11.12
CA GLY A 418 -1.02 -3.20 11.51
C GLY A 418 -1.19 -3.03 13.03
N ALA A 419 -2.16 -3.73 13.62
CA ALA A 419 -2.45 -3.66 15.05
C ALA A 419 -1.31 -4.24 15.89
N VAL A 420 -0.74 -5.39 15.50
CA VAL A 420 0.44 -5.98 16.16
C VAL A 420 1.65 -5.05 16.05
N SER A 421 1.87 -4.42 14.90
CA SER A 421 2.93 -3.43 14.72
C SER A 421 2.76 -2.23 15.65
N LEU A 422 1.53 -1.75 15.83
CA LEU A 422 1.21 -0.68 16.77
C LEU A 422 1.43 -1.10 18.23
N LEU A 423 1.03 -2.31 18.63
CA LEU A 423 1.30 -2.84 19.98
C LEU A 423 2.81 -2.96 20.26
N ARG A 424 3.61 -3.34 19.26
CA ARG A 424 5.07 -3.36 19.37
C ARG A 424 5.65 -1.97 19.61
N ALA A 425 5.14 -0.96 18.92
CA ALA A 425 5.54 0.43 19.17
C ALA A 425 5.10 0.90 20.57
N ALA A 426 3.88 0.55 20.99
CA ALA A 426 3.38 0.87 22.32
C ALA A 426 4.22 0.25 23.46
N SER A 427 4.79 -0.93 23.25
CA SER A 427 5.70 -1.54 24.24
C SER A 427 7.04 -0.81 24.43
N THR A 428 7.39 0.13 23.54
CA THR A 428 8.59 0.96 23.67
C THR A 428 8.30 2.36 24.19
N GLU A 429 7.03 2.71 24.38
CA GLU A 429 6.65 4.04 24.88
C GLU A 429 7.07 4.21 26.35
N PRO A 430 7.42 5.44 26.77
CA PRO A 430 7.65 5.76 28.18
C PRO A 430 6.43 5.38 29.03
N GLY A 431 6.66 4.63 30.11
CA GLY A 431 5.60 4.15 31.00
C GLY A 431 4.98 2.81 30.59
N ALA A 432 5.47 2.14 29.54
CA ALA A 432 5.07 0.77 29.17
C ALA A 432 5.66 -0.34 30.09
N ALA A 433 6.27 0.02 31.21
CA ALA A 433 6.96 -0.93 32.08
C ALA A 433 5.95 -1.90 32.73
N GLY A 434 5.99 -3.17 32.30
CA GLY A 434 5.16 -4.24 32.83
C GLY A 434 3.77 -4.36 32.18
N GLU A 435 3.12 -3.24 31.86
CA GLU A 435 1.77 -3.24 31.30
C GLU A 435 1.57 -2.14 30.24
N VAL A 436 0.86 -2.47 29.16
CA VAL A 436 0.53 -1.58 28.04
C VAL A 436 -0.99 -1.50 27.93
N ASN A 437 -1.52 -0.29 28.10
CA ASN A 437 -2.95 0.03 28.04
C ASN A 437 -3.34 0.83 26.77
N ALA A 438 -4.64 1.15 26.62
CA ALA A 438 -5.14 1.95 25.50
C ALA A 438 -4.45 3.33 25.36
N ALA A 439 -4.07 3.97 26.45
CA ALA A 439 -3.35 5.25 26.42
C ALA A 439 -1.94 5.10 25.84
N SER A 440 -1.20 4.05 26.21
CA SER A 440 0.11 3.75 25.61
C SER A 440 0.02 3.45 24.12
N VAL A 441 -1.01 2.72 23.69
CA VAL A 441 -1.28 2.48 22.26
C VAL A 441 -1.58 3.77 21.50
N THR A 442 -2.41 4.63 22.10
CA THR A 442 -2.75 5.92 21.52
C THR A 442 -1.53 6.83 21.40
N ARG A 443 -0.69 6.91 22.44
CA ARG A 443 0.58 7.66 22.38
C ARG A 443 1.50 7.14 21.28
N ALA A 444 1.71 5.82 21.19
CA ALA A 444 2.54 5.23 20.14
C ALA A 444 2.04 5.55 18.73
N PHE A 445 0.71 5.56 18.54
CA PHE A 445 0.10 5.96 17.28
C PHE A 445 0.41 7.43 16.97
N CYS A 446 0.23 8.33 17.94
CA CYS A 446 0.51 9.76 17.79
C CYS A 446 1.99 10.02 17.51
N THR A 447 2.91 9.40 18.25
CA THR A 447 4.36 9.49 18.02
C THR A 447 4.75 9.04 16.62
N ARG A 448 4.19 7.92 16.13
CA ARG A 448 4.51 7.38 14.81
C ARG A 448 3.96 8.22 13.66
N THR A 449 2.73 8.73 13.81
CA THR A 449 2.00 9.42 12.74
C THR A 449 2.19 10.94 12.77
N GLY A 450 2.57 11.49 13.91
CA GLY A 450 2.53 12.93 14.21
C GLY A 450 1.14 13.42 14.65
N TYR A 451 0.08 12.62 14.48
CA TYR A 451 -1.30 13.04 14.70
C TYR A 451 -1.53 13.45 16.16
N PRO A 452 -2.28 14.52 16.47
CA PRO A 452 -2.27 15.10 17.81
C PRO A 452 -3.10 14.24 18.76
N LEU A 453 -2.58 14.04 19.98
CA LEU A 453 -3.23 13.20 20.98
C LEU A 453 -4.67 13.64 21.26
N GLU A 454 -4.90 14.95 21.32
CA GLU A 454 -6.22 15.54 21.52
C GLU A 454 -7.22 15.22 20.41
N LEU A 455 -6.79 14.91 19.18
CA LEU A 455 -7.69 14.51 18.10
C LEU A 455 -8.01 13.00 18.10
N VAL A 456 -7.19 12.21 18.78
CA VAL A 456 -7.34 10.74 18.84
C VAL A 456 -8.07 10.32 20.10
N ASP A 457 -7.71 10.90 21.25
CA ASP A 457 -8.30 10.61 22.55
C ASP A 457 -9.55 11.46 22.79
N SER A 458 -10.71 10.81 22.92
CA SER A 458 -11.99 11.48 23.14
C SER A 458 -12.11 12.13 24.52
N ALA A 459 -11.32 11.70 25.51
CA ALA A 459 -11.35 12.26 26.86
C ALA A 459 -10.72 13.67 26.92
N ILE A 460 -9.80 13.98 26.01
CA ILE A 460 -9.12 15.28 25.98
C ILE A 460 -10.06 16.30 25.32
N ARG A 461 -10.36 17.39 26.02
CA ARG A 461 -11.16 18.49 25.46
C ARG A 461 -10.30 19.34 24.54
N LEU A 462 -10.89 19.72 23.39
CA LEU A 462 -10.32 20.71 22.49
C LEU A 462 -11.06 22.03 22.70
N ASP A 463 -10.34 23.12 23.01
CA ASP A 463 -10.90 24.47 23.07
C ASP A 463 -10.81 25.13 21.68
N PRO A 464 -11.93 25.35 20.98
CA PRO A 464 -11.93 25.98 19.66
C PRO A 464 -11.38 27.41 19.67
N ASP A 465 -11.55 28.16 20.76
CA ASP A 465 -11.11 29.55 20.85
C ASP A 465 -9.61 29.65 21.10
N ALA A 466 -9.06 28.78 21.95
CA ALA A 466 -7.61 28.64 22.09
C ALA A 466 -6.95 28.23 20.78
N LEU A 467 -7.56 27.30 20.05
CA LEU A 467 -7.07 26.88 18.74
C LEU A 467 -7.08 28.03 17.73
N LEU A 468 -8.16 28.81 17.69
CA LEU A 468 -8.25 29.99 16.83
C LEU A 468 -7.18 31.04 17.17
N ARG A 469 -6.94 31.30 18.47
CA ARG A 469 -5.85 32.20 18.91
C ARG A 469 -4.50 31.71 18.43
N ARG A 470 -4.20 30.42 18.60
CA ARG A 470 -2.95 29.81 18.11
C ARG A 470 -2.77 29.96 16.59
N PHE A 471 -3.81 29.74 15.80
CA PHE A 471 -3.72 29.96 14.35
C PHE A 471 -3.55 31.44 13.98
N ARG A 472 -4.22 32.36 14.69
CA ARG A 472 -4.09 33.82 14.49
C ARG A 472 -2.72 34.35 14.88
N GLU A 473 -2.08 33.74 15.87
CA GLU A 473 -0.70 34.06 16.22
C GLU A 473 0.23 33.81 15.04
N ARG A 474 0.01 32.78 14.23
CA ARG A 474 0.89 32.44 13.11
C ARG A 474 0.44 33.05 11.77
N VAL A 475 -0.87 33.04 11.49
CA VAL A 475 -1.48 33.54 10.26
C VAL A 475 -2.20 34.86 10.56
N VAL A 476 -1.47 35.96 10.42
CA VAL A 476 -1.94 37.30 10.82
C VAL A 476 -2.78 37.95 9.72
N GLY A 477 -3.91 38.56 10.08
CA GLY A 477 -4.77 39.33 9.16
C GLY A 477 -5.67 38.50 8.24
N GLN A 478 -5.72 37.18 8.42
CA GLN A 478 -6.50 36.25 7.56
C GLN A 478 -7.54 35.48 8.38
N ASP A 479 -8.58 36.18 8.87
CA ASP A 479 -9.62 35.59 9.73
C ASP A 479 -10.34 34.41 9.08
N GLU A 480 -10.72 34.50 7.81
CA GLU A 480 -11.41 33.41 7.11
C GLU A 480 -10.57 32.15 7.01
N ALA A 481 -9.25 32.31 6.76
CA ALA A 481 -8.31 31.20 6.74
C ALA A 481 -8.16 30.55 8.12
N THR A 482 -7.96 31.35 9.18
CA THR A 482 -7.79 30.82 10.55
C THR A 482 -9.07 30.15 11.07
N LEU A 483 -10.25 30.68 10.74
CA LEU A 483 -11.54 30.05 11.03
C LEU A 483 -11.70 28.71 10.31
N LEU A 484 -11.26 28.62 9.05
CA LEU A 484 -11.26 27.38 8.29
C LEU A 484 -10.35 26.33 8.95
N LEU A 485 -9.11 26.69 9.30
CA LEU A 485 -8.16 25.77 9.95
C LEU A 485 -8.73 25.26 11.28
N ARG A 486 -9.31 26.15 12.09
CA ARG A 486 -10.00 25.78 13.34
C ARG A 486 -11.14 24.81 13.08
N ASN A 487 -12.00 25.09 12.10
CA ASN A 487 -13.16 24.24 11.79
C ASN A 487 -12.75 22.85 11.28
N LEU A 488 -11.69 22.77 10.46
CA LEU A 488 -11.11 21.51 10.02
C LEU A 488 -10.73 20.65 11.23
N VAL A 489 -9.93 21.20 12.14
CA VAL A 489 -9.47 20.48 13.34
C VAL A 489 -10.64 20.04 14.23
N VAL A 490 -11.65 20.89 14.42
CA VAL A 490 -12.85 20.54 15.19
C VAL A 490 -13.63 19.40 14.51
N THR A 491 -13.70 19.40 13.18
CA THR A 491 -14.33 18.32 12.40
C THR A 491 -13.57 17.00 12.55
N LEU A 492 -12.24 17.06 12.57
CA LEU A 492 -11.39 15.89 12.81
C LEU A 492 -11.54 15.35 14.22
N LYS A 493 -11.57 16.23 15.24
CA LYS A 493 -11.80 15.88 16.64
C LYS A 493 -13.13 15.16 16.85
N THR A 494 -14.17 15.61 16.15
CA THR A 494 -15.52 15.03 16.25
C THR A 494 -15.70 13.78 15.40
N GLY A 495 -14.74 13.46 14.52
CA GLY A 495 -14.82 12.30 13.63
C GLY A 495 -15.87 12.44 12.52
N LEU A 496 -16.28 13.68 12.19
CA LEU A 496 -17.30 13.97 11.18
C LEU A 496 -16.74 14.16 9.76
N ALA A 497 -15.42 14.02 9.59
CA ALA A 497 -14.79 14.06 8.27
C ALA A 497 -15.15 12.80 7.46
N ASP A 498 -15.31 12.96 6.15
CA ASP A 498 -15.55 11.85 5.23
C ASP A 498 -14.32 10.92 5.17
N PRO A 499 -14.42 9.65 5.58
CA PRO A 499 -13.27 8.73 5.62
C PRO A 499 -12.79 8.30 4.23
N SER A 500 -13.55 8.60 3.17
CA SER A 500 -13.19 8.26 1.79
C SER A 500 -12.38 9.34 1.08
N ARG A 501 -12.37 10.57 1.60
CA ARG A 501 -11.70 11.74 1.01
C ARG A 501 -10.49 12.17 1.84
N PRO A 502 -9.64 13.10 1.36
CA PRO A 502 -8.64 13.73 2.21
C PRO A 502 -9.28 14.35 3.45
N LEU A 503 -8.50 14.50 4.53
CA LEU A 503 -8.94 15.12 5.79
C LEU A 503 -9.52 16.53 5.58
N GLY A 504 -9.05 17.22 4.54
CA GLY A 504 -9.66 18.41 4.00
C GLY A 504 -9.00 18.80 2.67
N ALA A 505 -9.78 19.41 1.78
CA ALA A 505 -9.37 19.85 0.45
C ALA A 505 -9.76 21.33 0.23
N PHE A 506 -8.78 22.22 0.16
CA PHE A 506 -9.04 23.67 0.12
C PHE A 506 -8.24 24.40 -0.95
N LEU A 507 -8.87 25.38 -1.61
CA LEU A 507 -8.21 26.31 -2.52
C LEU A 507 -8.07 27.68 -1.86
N LEU A 508 -6.84 28.15 -1.72
CA LEU A 508 -6.46 29.41 -1.10
C LEU A 508 -6.17 30.44 -2.21
N LEU A 509 -7.04 31.44 -2.36
CA LEU A 509 -6.95 32.46 -3.42
C LEU A 509 -6.43 33.78 -2.88
N GLY A 510 -5.58 34.48 -3.62
CA GLY A 510 -5.24 35.88 -3.32
C GLY A 510 -3.81 36.23 -3.72
N PRO A 511 -3.31 37.44 -3.39
CA PRO A 511 -1.98 37.88 -3.80
C PRO A 511 -0.83 37.03 -3.21
N THR A 512 0.35 37.15 -3.79
CA THR A 512 1.60 36.56 -3.29
C THR A 512 1.98 37.15 -1.93
N GLY A 513 2.49 36.30 -1.02
CA GLY A 513 3.05 36.76 0.26
C GLY A 513 2.05 37.20 1.33
N VAL A 514 0.75 36.91 1.18
CA VAL A 514 -0.31 37.26 2.15
C VAL A 514 -0.58 36.21 3.24
N GLY A 515 0.11 35.06 3.21
CA GLY A 515 -0.01 34.01 4.25
C GLY A 515 -0.62 32.67 3.82
N LYS A 516 -0.82 32.43 2.52
CA LYS A 516 -1.34 31.15 2.00
C LYS A 516 -0.47 29.95 2.41
N THR A 517 0.84 30.02 2.13
CA THR A 517 1.82 28.99 2.52
C THR A 517 1.97 28.90 4.04
N GLU A 518 1.85 30.02 4.76
CA GLU A 518 1.95 30.04 6.22
C GLU A 518 0.82 29.25 6.89
N SER A 519 -0.39 29.28 6.30
CA SER A 519 -1.52 28.46 6.75
C SER A 519 -1.24 26.96 6.62
N ALA A 520 -0.55 26.54 5.55
CA ALA A 520 -0.14 25.16 5.36
C ALA A 520 0.89 24.72 6.40
N LEU A 521 1.87 25.58 6.68
CA LEU A 521 2.90 25.32 7.70
C LEU A 521 2.30 25.26 9.10
N ALA A 522 1.41 26.21 9.44
CA ALA A 522 0.70 26.24 10.72
C ALA A 522 -0.12 24.96 10.92
N LEU A 523 -0.78 24.49 9.86
CA LEU A 523 -1.56 23.26 9.92
C LEU A 523 -0.68 22.01 10.03
N ALA A 524 0.43 21.94 9.30
CA ALA A 524 1.36 20.80 9.38
C ALA A 524 2.00 20.67 10.77
N GLU A 525 2.44 21.79 11.35
CA GLU A 525 2.98 21.84 12.70
C GLU A 525 1.92 21.44 13.74
N TYR A 526 0.70 21.95 13.63
CA TYR A 526 -0.36 21.62 14.58
C TYR A 526 -0.83 20.16 14.47
N LEU A 527 -1.13 19.68 13.26
CA LEU A 527 -1.68 18.33 13.04
C LEU A 527 -0.64 17.23 13.11
N PHE A 528 0.63 17.49 12.78
CA PHE A 528 1.63 16.43 12.66
C PHE A 528 2.89 16.67 13.49
N GLY A 529 2.91 17.75 14.28
CA GLY A 529 4.00 18.11 15.19
C GLY A 529 5.27 18.65 14.52
N ASP A 530 5.35 18.62 13.19
CA ASP A 530 6.56 18.97 12.44
C ASP A 530 6.21 19.58 11.08
N VAL A 531 6.81 20.73 10.75
CA VAL A 531 6.68 21.37 9.43
C VAL A 531 7.23 20.51 8.29
N ALA A 532 8.13 19.57 8.56
CA ALA A 532 8.65 18.62 7.56
C ALA A 532 7.56 17.65 7.03
N ARG A 533 6.42 17.58 7.72
CA ARG A 533 5.21 16.85 7.28
C ARG A 533 4.42 17.61 6.21
N LEU A 534 4.89 18.78 5.79
CA LEU A 534 4.41 19.49 4.61
C LEU A 534 5.15 19.00 3.35
N ALA A 535 4.42 18.33 2.47
CA ALA A 535 4.87 18.01 1.12
C ALA A 535 4.46 19.16 0.17
N ARG A 536 5.41 20.01 -0.20
CA ARG A 536 5.18 21.16 -1.08
C ARG A 536 5.63 20.87 -2.51
N PHE A 537 4.75 21.18 -3.47
CA PHE A 537 5.01 21.05 -4.90
C PHE A 537 4.71 22.39 -5.58
N ASP A 538 5.67 22.92 -6.32
CA ASP A 538 5.49 24.13 -7.12
C ASP A 538 4.89 23.74 -8.49
N MET A 539 3.66 24.14 -8.76
CA MET A 539 2.97 23.77 -10.00
C MET A 539 3.52 24.47 -11.24
N ALA A 540 4.33 25.53 -11.09
CA ALA A 540 5.06 26.11 -12.21
C ALA A 540 6.08 25.12 -12.81
N GLU A 541 6.63 24.22 -11.99
CA GLU A 541 7.50 23.15 -12.48
C GLU A 541 6.73 22.15 -13.36
N TYR A 542 5.39 22.11 -13.26
CA TYR A 542 4.49 21.20 -13.98
C TYR A 542 3.62 21.95 -15.00
N ALA A 543 4.13 23.04 -15.57
CA ALA A 543 3.42 23.81 -16.61
C ALA A 543 3.51 23.18 -18.01
N ALA A 544 4.57 22.40 -18.28
CA ALA A 544 4.77 21.80 -19.59
C ALA A 544 3.72 20.70 -19.87
N PRO A 545 3.24 20.56 -21.11
CA PRO A 545 2.32 19.49 -21.48
C PRO A 545 2.87 18.11 -21.10
N GLY A 546 2.03 17.27 -20.51
CA GLY A 546 2.40 15.91 -20.09
C GLY A 546 3.23 15.83 -18.80
N SER A 547 3.54 16.96 -18.15
CA SER A 547 4.29 16.99 -16.89
C SER A 547 3.60 16.29 -15.72
N ALA A 548 2.30 16.00 -15.82
CA ALA A 548 1.54 15.19 -14.88
C ALA A 548 2.22 13.85 -14.55
N THR A 549 2.92 13.24 -15.53
CA THR A 549 3.69 12.00 -15.32
C THR A 549 4.78 12.15 -14.27
N ARG A 550 5.34 13.34 -14.03
CA ARG A 550 6.32 13.53 -12.95
C ARG A 550 5.72 13.41 -11.55
N LEU A 551 4.41 13.67 -11.39
CA LEU A 551 3.71 13.51 -10.10
C LEU A 551 3.34 12.05 -9.81
N VAL A 552 2.97 11.29 -10.84
CA VAL A 552 2.52 9.89 -10.75
C VAL A 552 3.57 8.85 -11.14
N GLY A 553 4.66 9.28 -11.76
CA GLY A 553 5.75 8.44 -12.24
C GLY A 553 5.58 8.04 -13.70
N GLU A 554 6.50 7.18 -14.14
CA GLU A 554 6.49 6.59 -15.49
C GLU A 554 6.51 5.07 -15.41
N ALA A 555 6.01 4.42 -16.46
CA ALA A 555 5.98 2.96 -16.55
C ALA A 555 7.40 2.32 -16.50
N GLY A 556 8.44 3.08 -16.87
CA GLY A 556 9.86 2.69 -16.80
C GLY A 556 10.48 2.70 -15.39
N GLY A 557 9.68 2.90 -14.33
CA GLY A 557 10.13 2.76 -12.94
C GLY A 557 10.53 4.06 -12.25
N GLN A 558 10.49 5.22 -12.93
CA GLN A 558 10.60 6.51 -12.24
C GLN A 558 9.37 6.70 -11.35
N GLN A 559 9.58 6.79 -10.03
CA GLN A 559 8.49 7.02 -9.09
C GLN A 559 8.04 8.47 -9.14
N GLY A 560 6.72 8.68 -9.21
CA GLY A 560 6.13 10.01 -9.17
C GLY A 560 6.42 10.73 -7.86
N SER A 561 6.78 12.01 -7.94
CA SER A 561 7.18 12.83 -6.78
C SER A 561 6.07 12.88 -5.73
N LEU A 562 4.82 13.11 -6.14
CA LEU A 562 3.66 13.17 -5.26
C LEU A 562 3.27 11.78 -4.73
N ALA A 563 3.10 10.80 -5.62
CA ALA A 563 2.73 9.44 -5.23
C ALA A 563 3.73 8.84 -4.23
N ARG A 564 5.03 9.01 -4.47
CA ARG A 564 6.09 8.56 -3.57
C ARG A 564 6.02 9.25 -2.22
N ARG A 565 5.95 10.59 -2.21
CA ARG A 565 5.98 11.36 -0.96
C ARG A 565 4.82 10.99 -0.04
N VAL A 566 3.61 10.84 -0.57
CA VAL A 566 2.43 10.47 0.22
C VAL A 566 2.47 9.00 0.65
N ARG A 567 3.05 8.11 -0.15
CA ARG A 567 3.27 6.71 0.26
C ARG A 567 4.26 6.59 1.42
N GLU A 568 5.36 7.33 1.37
CA GLU A 568 6.37 7.37 2.44
C GLU A 568 5.85 8.09 3.69
N GLN A 569 5.00 9.11 3.51
CA GLN A 569 4.42 9.91 4.59
C GLN A 569 2.90 10.06 4.40
N PRO A 570 2.09 9.05 4.76
CA PRO A 570 0.63 9.09 4.56
C PRO A 570 -0.10 10.11 5.44
N PHE A 571 0.52 10.50 6.55
CA PHE A 571 0.04 11.51 7.49
C PHE A 571 0.84 12.80 7.25
N GLY A 572 0.20 13.79 6.63
CA GLY A 572 0.86 15.05 6.28
C GLY A 572 -0.07 16.06 5.61
N VAL A 573 0.51 17.23 5.29
CA VAL A 573 -0.15 18.27 4.49
C VAL A 573 0.47 18.25 3.09
N VAL A 574 -0.34 18.22 2.05
CA VAL A 574 0.10 18.35 0.66
C VAL A 574 -0.25 19.76 0.18
N LEU A 575 0.75 20.54 -0.20
CA LEU A 575 0.59 21.88 -0.73
C LEU A 575 0.96 21.92 -2.22
N LEU A 576 -0.03 22.23 -3.06
CA LEU A 576 0.10 22.46 -4.49
C LEU A 576 0.11 23.97 -4.73
N ASP A 577 1.31 24.53 -4.84
CA ASP A 577 1.53 25.97 -4.96
C ASP A 577 1.28 26.45 -6.39
N GLU A 578 0.67 27.62 -6.57
CA GLU A 578 0.36 28.24 -7.88
C GLU A 578 -0.32 27.30 -8.90
N ILE A 579 -1.40 26.62 -8.50
CA ILE A 579 -2.08 25.57 -9.30
C ILE A 579 -2.56 26.02 -10.69
N GLU A 580 -2.81 27.32 -10.89
CA GLU A 580 -3.17 27.89 -12.19
C GLU A 580 -2.06 27.75 -13.25
N LYS A 581 -0.81 27.52 -12.83
CA LYS A 581 0.31 27.35 -13.75
C LYS A 581 0.47 25.91 -14.23
N ALA A 582 -0.20 24.95 -13.62
CA ALA A 582 -0.09 23.54 -13.97
C ALA A 582 -0.74 23.23 -15.33
N ASP A 583 -0.20 22.23 -16.01
CA ASP A 583 -0.86 21.60 -17.16
C ASP A 583 -2.22 20.99 -16.77
N ALA A 584 -3.15 20.95 -17.72
CA ALA A 584 -4.50 20.43 -17.50
C ALA A 584 -4.50 18.96 -17.01
N GLY A 585 -3.51 18.16 -17.45
CA GLY A 585 -3.36 16.78 -16.98
C GLY A 585 -3.09 16.68 -15.47
N VAL A 586 -2.49 17.70 -14.86
CA VAL A 586 -2.33 17.77 -13.40
C VAL A 586 -3.70 17.98 -12.74
N HIS A 587 -4.55 18.86 -13.28
CA HIS A 587 -5.89 19.09 -12.73
C HIS A 587 -6.76 17.83 -12.79
N ASP A 588 -6.62 17.04 -13.86
CA ASP A 588 -7.32 15.76 -14.02
C ASP A 588 -6.90 14.74 -12.95
N LEU A 589 -5.61 14.62 -12.65
CA LEU A 589 -5.11 13.77 -11.56
C LEU A 589 -5.70 14.16 -10.20
N LEU A 590 -5.88 15.47 -9.96
CA LEU A 590 -6.42 15.96 -8.70
C LEU A 590 -7.90 15.62 -8.50
N LEU A 591 -8.67 15.37 -9.55
CA LEU A 591 -10.07 14.96 -9.39
C LEU A 591 -10.19 13.66 -8.57
N GLN A 592 -9.32 12.69 -8.84
CA GLN A 592 -9.30 11.42 -8.10
C GLN A 592 -8.81 11.63 -6.65
N VAL A 593 -7.79 12.46 -6.46
CA VAL A 593 -7.24 12.78 -5.13
C VAL A 593 -8.27 13.45 -4.25
N LEU A 594 -8.91 14.51 -4.75
CA LEU A 594 -9.86 15.34 -4.00
C LEU A 594 -11.23 14.66 -3.84
N GLY A 595 -11.62 13.84 -4.82
CA GLY A 595 -12.90 13.14 -4.83
C GLY A 595 -12.93 11.80 -4.10
N GLU A 596 -11.87 11.00 -4.22
CA GLU A 596 -11.84 9.60 -3.74
C GLU A 596 -10.69 9.33 -2.77
N GLY A 597 -9.90 10.36 -2.43
CA GLY A 597 -8.79 10.23 -1.49
C GLY A 597 -7.72 9.24 -1.97
N ARG A 598 -7.56 9.05 -3.27
CA ARG A 598 -6.59 8.11 -3.84
C ARG A 598 -5.96 8.63 -5.12
N LEU A 599 -4.74 8.17 -5.39
CA LEU A 599 -4.02 8.43 -6.64
C LEU A 599 -3.42 7.12 -7.14
N THR A 600 -3.67 6.77 -8.39
CA THR A 600 -3.01 5.62 -9.02
C THR A 600 -1.75 6.11 -9.73
N ASP A 601 -0.60 5.56 -9.36
CA ASP A 601 0.68 5.88 -9.97
C ASP A 601 0.82 5.22 -11.37
N ALA A 602 1.82 5.61 -12.17
CA ALA A 602 1.99 5.07 -13.51
C ALA A 602 2.35 3.57 -13.54
N THR A 603 2.77 3.01 -12.41
CA THR A 603 2.98 1.58 -12.27
C THR A 603 1.67 0.85 -11.93
N GLY A 604 0.58 1.56 -11.64
CA GLY A 604 -0.71 0.99 -11.25
C GLY A 604 -0.87 0.81 -9.74
N ARG A 605 0.03 1.35 -8.92
CA ARG A 605 -0.11 1.30 -7.46
C ARG A 605 -0.95 2.46 -6.97
N THR A 606 -1.94 2.17 -6.15
CA THR A 606 -2.76 3.19 -5.50
C THR A 606 -2.08 3.74 -4.25
N VAL A 607 -2.11 5.05 -4.08
CA VAL A 607 -1.67 5.79 -2.89
C VAL A 607 -2.88 6.43 -2.24
N SER A 608 -3.03 6.30 -0.92
CA SER A 608 -4.13 6.88 -0.15
C SER A 608 -3.79 8.28 0.36
N PHE A 609 -4.70 9.22 0.15
CA PHE A 609 -4.68 10.59 0.64
C PHE A 609 -5.64 10.81 1.81
N ARG A 610 -6.33 9.76 2.29
CA ARG A 610 -7.34 9.84 3.37
C ARG A 610 -6.81 10.41 4.69
N ASN A 611 -5.51 10.29 4.92
CA ASN A 611 -4.83 10.81 6.12
C ASN A 611 -4.06 12.12 5.85
N THR A 612 -4.32 12.77 4.72
CA THR A 612 -3.66 14.02 4.31
C THR A 612 -4.63 15.20 4.27
N VAL A 613 -4.13 16.42 4.49
CA VAL A 613 -4.84 17.64 4.12
C VAL A 613 -4.27 18.17 2.81
N VAL A 614 -5.10 18.43 1.81
CA VAL A 614 -4.69 18.93 0.50
C VAL A 614 -5.03 20.42 0.39
N LEU A 615 -3.99 21.24 0.22
CA LEU A 615 -4.09 22.68 0.03
C LEU A 615 -3.61 23.03 -1.36
N LEU A 616 -4.44 23.77 -2.10
CA LEU A 616 -4.09 24.36 -3.37
C LEU A 616 -3.98 25.86 -3.15
N THR A 617 -3.00 26.52 -3.76
CA THR A 617 -2.93 27.98 -3.71
C THR A 617 -2.94 28.55 -5.11
N SER A 618 -3.55 29.72 -5.26
CA SER A 618 -3.58 30.41 -6.54
C SER A 618 -3.51 31.92 -6.38
N ASN A 619 -2.88 32.58 -7.35
CA ASN A 619 -2.81 34.03 -7.44
C ASN A 619 -3.83 34.60 -8.45
N LEU A 620 -4.79 33.81 -8.92
CA LEU A 620 -5.81 34.24 -9.88
C LEU A 620 -6.58 35.48 -9.40
N GLY A 621 -6.70 36.45 -10.30
CA GLY A 621 -7.36 37.73 -10.04
C GLY A 621 -6.54 38.73 -9.21
N ALA A 622 -5.30 38.43 -8.81
CA ALA A 622 -4.47 39.37 -8.04
C ALA A 622 -4.06 40.62 -8.86
N ASP A 623 -3.66 40.45 -10.14
CA ASP A 623 -3.17 41.54 -10.98
C ASP A 623 -4.27 42.54 -11.42
N SER A 624 -5.48 42.05 -11.69
CA SER A 624 -6.62 42.89 -12.08
C SER A 624 -7.29 43.56 -10.87
N ALA A 625 -7.16 42.98 -9.66
CA ALA A 625 -7.64 43.61 -8.44
C ALA A 625 -6.86 44.86 -8.05
N GLY A 626 -5.58 44.97 -8.44
CA GLY A 626 -4.73 46.14 -8.18
C GLY A 626 -4.81 47.25 -9.24
N ARG A 627 -5.45 47.00 -10.38
CA ARG A 627 -5.44 47.88 -11.57
C ARG A 627 -6.75 48.64 -11.83
N SER A 628 -7.68 48.75 -10.87
CA SER A 628 -8.92 49.49 -11.12
C SER A 628 -8.69 50.99 -11.23
N LEU A 629 -8.58 51.48 -12.48
CA LEU A 629 -8.82 52.87 -12.86
C LEU A 629 -10.30 53.19 -12.62
N GLY A 630 -10.64 53.66 -11.43
CA GLY A 630 -11.99 54.09 -11.04
C GLY A 630 -11.99 54.56 -9.60
N PHE A 631 -12.56 55.74 -9.34
CA PHE A 631 -12.58 56.41 -8.04
C PHE A 631 -13.25 55.55 -6.96
N GLY A 632 -12.45 54.86 -6.15
CA GLY A 632 -12.88 54.14 -4.95
C GLY A 632 -11.98 52.94 -4.62
N GLU A 633 -11.53 52.84 -3.37
CA GLU A 633 -10.95 51.58 -2.87
C GLU A 633 -12.02 50.49 -2.93
N ARG A 634 -11.84 49.45 -3.76
CA ARG A 634 -12.72 48.28 -3.72
C ARG A 634 -12.73 47.70 -2.31
N GLY A 635 -13.91 47.49 -1.75
CA GLY A 635 -14.09 46.91 -0.41
C GLY A 635 -13.53 45.48 -0.34
N VAL A 636 -13.26 45.01 0.87
CA VAL A 636 -12.73 43.64 1.12
C VAL A 636 -13.62 42.57 0.47
N GLN A 637 -14.94 42.74 0.55
CA GLN A 637 -15.92 41.81 -0.02
C GLN A 637 -15.89 41.78 -1.55
N GLU A 638 -15.74 42.94 -2.21
CA GLU A 638 -15.66 43.02 -3.67
C GLU A 638 -14.40 42.34 -4.22
N ARG A 639 -13.26 42.49 -3.53
CA ARG A 639 -12.02 41.81 -3.90
C ARG A 639 -12.13 40.29 -3.75
N ALA A 640 -12.75 39.83 -2.65
CA ALA A 640 -13.02 38.42 -2.45
C ALA A 640 -13.92 37.84 -3.55
N ALA A 641 -15.01 38.53 -3.89
CA ALA A 641 -15.90 38.13 -4.99
C ALA A 641 -15.17 38.10 -6.35
N HIS A 642 -14.28 39.06 -6.58
CA HIS A 642 -13.44 39.10 -7.78
C HIS A 642 -12.49 37.89 -7.88
N TYR A 643 -11.82 37.49 -6.78
CA TYR A 643 -10.98 36.29 -6.78
C TYR A 643 -11.77 35.02 -7.03
N LEU A 644 -12.95 34.89 -6.41
CA LEU A 644 -13.83 33.75 -6.61
C LEU A 644 -14.32 33.67 -8.06
N GLY A 645 -14.70 34.81 -8.66
CA GLY A 645 -15.08 34.89 -10.08
C GLY A 645 -13.94 34.49 -11.02
N ALA A 646 -12.71 34.95 -10.74
CA ALA A 646 -11.53 34.57 -11.53
C ALA A 646 -11.23 33.07 -11.44
N ALA A 647 -11.36 32.48 -10.25
CA ALA A 647 -11.19 31.04 -10.08
C ALA A 647 -12.28 30.22 -10.79
N ALA A 648 -13.54 30.66 -10.73
CA ALA A 648 -14.65 30.02 -11.43
C ALA A 648 -14.55 30.13 -12.96
N ALA A 649 -13.93 31.18 -13.48
CA ALA A 649 -13.67 31.35 -14.90
C ALA A 649 -12.50 30.48 -15.40
N PHE A 650 -11.51 30.22 -14.54
CA PHE A 650 -10.31 29.47 -14.91
C PHE A 650 -10.46 27.95 -14.69
N PHE A 651 -10.90 27.54 -13.49
CA PHE A 651 -11.03 26.13 -13.14
C PHE A 651 -12.38 25.57 -13.58
N ARG A 652 -12.36 24.33 -14.09
CA ARG A 652 -13.61 23.64 -14.43
C ARG A 652 -14.46 23.39 -13.17
N PRO A 653 -15.80 23.42 -13.27
CA PRO A 653 -16.69 23.17 -12.13
C PRO A 653 -16.41 21.84 -11.44
N GLU A 654 -16.01 20.81 -12.18
CA GLU A 654 -15.71 19.49 -11.62
C GLU A 654 -14.58 19.54 -10.59
N LEU A 655 -13.55 20.37 -10.80
CA LEU A 655 -12.46 20.52 -9.83
C LEU A 655 -12.93 21.27 -8.59
N LEU A 656 -13.64 22.39 -8.79
CA LEU A 656 -14.13 23.23 -7.69
C LEU A 656 -15.12 22.49 -6.79
N ASN A 657 -15.99 21.66 -7.37
CA ASN A 657 -16.96 20.85 -6.64
C ASN A 657 -16.34 19.71 -5.82
N ARG A 658 -15.06 19.39 -6.03
CA ARG A 658 -14.30 18.41 -5.20
C ARG A 658 -13.53 19.07 -4.06
N LEU A 659 -13.54 20.40 -3.98
CA LEU A 659 -12.97 21.13 -2.84
C LEU A 659 -14.04 21.27 -1.77
N ASP A 660 -13.64 21.16 -0.50
CA ASP A 660 -14.54 21.39 0.62
C ASP A 660 -14.83 22.89 0.76
N ARG A 661 -13.84 23.74 0.44
CA ARG A 661 -14.00 25.19 0.43
C ARG A 661 -12.95 25.91 -0.41
N VAL A 662 -13.36 27.03 -1.01
CA VAL A 662 -12.47 28.03 -1.60
C VAL A 662 -12.40 29.24 -0.65
N VAL A 663 -11.18 29.69 -0.32
CA VAL A 663 -10.93 30.74 0.68
C VAL A 663 -10.19 31.92 0.04
N PRO A 664 -10.82 33.10 -0.06
CA PRO A 664 -10.14 34.31 -0.49
C PRO A 664 -9.30 34.92 0.65
N TYR A 665 -8.06 35.27 0.35
CA TYR A 665 -7.12 35.95 1.23
C TYR A 665 -7.16 37.45 0.97
N ARG A 666 -7.00 38.21 2.04
CA ARG A 666 -7.01 39.66 2.02
C ARG A 666 -5.60 40.18 1.78
N ALA A 667 -5.50 41.33 1.12
CA ALA A 667 -4.26 42.10 1.10
C ALA A 667 -3.88 42.49 2.55
N LEU A 668 -2.58 42.50 2.84
CA LEU A 668 -2.09 42.86 4.17
C LEU A 668 -2.30 44.36 4.42
N THR A 669 -2.86 44.72 5.57
CA THR A 669 -3.00 46.11 6.01
C THR A 669 -1.68 46.62 6.61
N GLU A 670 -1.50 47.93 6.70
CA GLU A 670 -0.31 48.54 7.30
C GLU A 670 -0.06 48.01 8.72
N ASP A 671 -1.09 47.95 9.57
CA ASP A 671 -1.01 47.38 10.93
C ASP A 671 -0.50 45.93 10.95
N VAL A 672 -0.94 45.11 10.00
CA VAL A 672 -0.51 43.71 9.89
C VAL A 672 0.96 43.65 9.46
N ILE A 673 1.37 44.49 8.51
CA ILE A 673 2.77 44.58 8.06
C ILE A 673 3.67 45.03 9.21
N GLU A 674 3.27 46.03 10.00
CA GLU A 674 3.99 46.49 11.19
C GLU A 674 4.14 45.37 12.23
N SER A 675 3.06 44.64 12.53
CA SER A 675 3.12 43.46 13.41
C SER A 675 4.09 42.39 12.91
N LEU A 676 4.09 42.10 11.59
CA LEU A 676 5.02 41.15 10.98
C LEU A 676 6.47 41.62 11.05
N ALA A 677 6.72 42.92 10.82
CA ALA A 677 8.05 43.53 10.93
C ALA A 677 8.59 43.42 12.37
N ARG A 678 7.76 43.71 13.38
CA ARG A 678 8.11 43.54 14.79
C ARG A 678 8.51 42.11 15.11
N ARG A 679 7.69 41.14 14.72
CA ARG A 679 7.97 39.70 14.97
C ARG A 679 9.26 39.25 14.30
N ALA A 680 9.51 39.69 13.07
CA ALA A 680 10.76 39.38 12.37
C ALA A 680 11.99 39.99 13.08
N LEU A 681 11.85 41.21 13.60
CA LEU A 681 12.88 41.87 14.40
C LEU A 681 13.13 41.13 15.72
N GLU A 682 12.08 40.83 16.50
CA GLU A 682 12.18 40.09 17.76
C GLU A 682 12.84 38.72 17.58
N ALA A 683 12.43 37.96 16.55
CA ALA A 683 13.03 36.66 16.23
C ALA A 683 14.50 36.76 15.80
N ALA A 684 14.91 37.88 15.18
CA ALA A 684 16.30 38.13 14.87
C ALA A 684 17.12 38.48 16.12
N LEU A 685 16.53 39.19 17.06
CA LEU A 685 17.16 39.61 18.32
C LEU A 685 17.19 38.49 19.38
N SER A 686 16.37 37.45 19.24
CA SER A 686 16.39 36.26 20.11
C SER A 686 17.46 35.22 19.74
N ARG A 687 18.34 35.52 18.77
CA ARG A 687 19.36 34.57 18.30
C ARG A 687 20.39 34.26 19.39
N GLU A 688 20.89 33.03 19.37
CA GLU A 688 21.86 32.52 20.35
C GLU A 688 23.14 33.38 20.42
N GLY A 689 23.57 33.97 19.30
CA GLY A 689 24.73 34.84 19.25
C GLY A 689 24.63 36.10 20.13
N LEU A 690 23.41 36.60 20.38
CA LEU A 690 23.17 37.71 21.30
C LEU A 690 23.01 37.22 22.73
N SER A 691 22.24 36.15 22.90
CA SER A 691 21.97 35.52 24.20
C SER A 691 23.24 35.04 24.91
N ARG A 692 24.14 34.33 24.20
CA ARG A 692 25.42 33.86 24.75
C ARG A 692 26.36 34.99 25.17
N ARG A 693 26.25 36.15 24.53
CA ARG A 693 27.05 37.35 24.84
C ARG A 693 26.37 38.25 25.88
N GLY A 694 25.20 37.86 26.38
CA GLY A 694 24.39 38.67 27.30
C GLY A 694 23.89 39.99 26.70
N VAL A 695 23.97 40.17 25.38
CA VAL A 695 23.63 41.43 24.72
C VAL A 695 22.13 41.65 24.80
N LYS A 696 21.70 42.76 25.41
CA LYS A 696 20.29 43.17 25.42
C LYS A 696 20.09 44.22 24.35
N VAL A 697 19.10 44.02 23.49
CA VAL A 697 18.77 44.98 22.42
C VAL A 697 17.37 45.54 22.68
N THR A 698 17.24 46.87 22.61
CA THR A 698 15.97 47.60 22.72
C THR A 698 15.71 48.35 21.42
N PHE A 699 14.45 48.53 21.05
CA PHE A 699 14.05 49.23 19.82
C PHE A 699 12.73 49.97 20.01
N GLY A 700 12.56 51.10 19.32
CA GLY A 700 11.33 51.88 19.31
C GLY A 700 10.36 51.50 18.19
N GLU A 701 9.15 52.05 18.25
CA GLU A 701 8.11 51.91 17.22
C GLU A 701 8.55 52.46 15.85
N ASP A 702 9.39 53.49 15.86
CA ASP A 702 9.98 54.08 14.66
C ASP A 702 10.77 53.06 13.84
N VAL A 703 11.50 52.16 14.50
CA VAL A 703 12.27 51.09 13.86
C VAL A 703 11.35 50.08 13.20
N VAL A 704 10.26 49.69 13.89
CA VAL A 704 9.27 48.74 13.36
C VAL A 704 8.58 49.33 12.13
N LYS A 705 8.12 50.57 12.20
CA LYS A 705 7.48 51.28 11.08
C LYS A 705 8.43 51.44 9.89
N HIS A 706 9.69 51.73 10.16
CA HIS A 706 10.71 51.83 9.12
C HIS A 706 10.95 50.49 8.41
N LEU A 707 11.08 49.40 9.17
CA LEU A 707 11.24 48.05 8.62
C LEU A 707 9.98 47.59 7.87
N ALA A 708 8.79 47.92 8.36
CA ALA A 708 7.53 47.65 7.69
C ALA A 708 7.46 48.33 6.32
N ARG A 709 7.81 49.62 6.24
CA ARG A 709 7.80 50.41 5.00
C ARG A 709 8.86 49.95 4.01
N THR A 710 10.08 49.68 4.48
CA THR A 710 11.21 49.33 3.60
C THR A 710 11.25 47.84 3.22
N GLY A 711 10.66 46.97 4.04
CA GLY A 711 10.64 45.52 3.82
C GLY A 711 9.33 44.96 3.27
N PHE A 712 8.30 45.78 3.07
CA PHE A 712 7.09 45.37 2.36
C PHE A 712 7.18 45.70 0.87
N ASP A 713 6.72 44.75 0.05
CA ASP A 713 6.60 44.93 -1.39
C ASP A 713 5.19 44.53 -1.84
N ALA A 714 4.51 45.38 -2.59
CA ALA A 714 3.14 45.13 -3.04
C ALA A 714 3.01 43.88 -3.95
N ARG A 715 4.08 43.48 -4.64
CA ARG A 715 4.17 42.28 -5.48
C ARG A 715 4.66 41.04 -4.73
N TYR A 716 5.51 41.19 -3.71
CA TYR A 716 6.09 40.05 -2.99
C TYR A 716 5.53 39.84 -1.56
N GLY A 717 4.63 40.72 -1.12
CA GLY A 717 4.02 40.72 0.20
C GLY A 717 5.05 40.90 1.32
N ALA A 718 4.85 40.19 2.42
CA ALA A 718 5.71 40.25 3.62
C ALA A 718 7.07 39.53 3.46
N ARG A 719 7.34 38.86 2.33
CA ARG A 719 8.55 38.05 2.13
C ARG A 719 9.86 38.85 2.29
N PRO A 720 9.98 40.11 1.82
CA PRO A 720 11.22 40.88 1.96
C PRO A 720 11.47 41.42 3.38
N LEU A 721 10.50 41.36 4.30
CA LEU A 721 10.67 41.89 5.68
C LEU A 721 11.83 41.22 6.41
N LYS A 722 11.96 39.89 6.32
CA LYS A 722 13.08 39.17 6.93
C LYS A 722 14.41 39.66 6.36
N ARG A 723 14.49 39.87 5.04
CA ARG A 723 15.69 40.40 4.38
C ARG A 723 16.02 41.82 4.85
N ALA A 724 15.02 42.68 5.00
CA ALA A 724 15.20 44.03 5.54
C ALA A 724 15.77 43.98 6.96
N VAL A 725 15.23 43.12 7.83
CA VAL A 725 15.77 42.90 9.20
C VAL A 725 17.22 42.39 9.17
N GLU A 726 17.54 41.41 8.31
CA GLU A 726 18.92 40.92 8.19
C GLU A 726 19.89 42.01 7.75
N GLN A 727 19.51 42.79 6.73
CA GLN A 727 20.39 43.78 6.12
C GLN A 727 20.55 45.05 6.96
N GLN A 728 19.47 45.51 7.58
CA GLN A 728 19.45 46.80 8.29
C GLN A 728 19.66 46.67 9.80
N VAL A 729 19.43 45.49 10.39
CA VAL A 729 19.61 45.27 11.83
C VAL A 729 20.69 44.24 12.11
N VAL A 730 20.53 43.00 11.63
CA VAL A 730 21.43 41.90 12.03
C VAL A 730 22.86 42.14 11.54
N ALA A 731 23.05 42.47 10.27
CA ALA A 731 24.38 42.65 9.71
C ALA A 731 25.14 43.85 10.34
N PRO A 732 24.51 45.03 10.53
CA PRO A 732 25.13 46.11 11.30
C PRO A 732 25.45 45.73 12.75
N LEU A 733 24.53 45.07 13.45
CA LEU A 733 24.71 44.65 14.83
C LEU A 733 25.85 43.63 14.96
N ALA A 734 25.92 42.65 14.04
CA ALA A 734 26.99 41.67 13.99
C ALA A 734 28.36 42.30 13.76
N ARG A 735 28.46 43.28 12.85
CA ARG A 735 29.70 44.04 12.63
C ARG A 735 30.10 44.84 13.87
N TRP A 736 29.14 45.51 14.51
CA TRP A 736 29.36 46.29 15.72
C TRP A 736 29.84 45.44 16.90
N LEU A 737 29.25 44.24 17.07
CA LEU A 737 29.68 43.28 18.09
C LEU A 737 31.05 42.67 17.79
N ALA A 738 31.36 42.40 16.53
CA ALA A 738 32.67 41.85 16.13
C ALA A 738 33.82 42.86 16.31
N ALA A 739 33.53 44.16 16.18
CA ALA A 739 34.52 45.23 16.33
C ALA A 739 34.81 45.61 17.78
N GLN A 740 34.02 45.14 18.75
CA GLN A 740 34.21 45.47 20.15
C GLN A 740 34.96 44.38 20.92
N ALA A 741 35.96 44.82 21.69
CA ALA A 741 36.61 44.02 22.72
C ALA A 741 35.98 44.36 24.07
N THR A 742 34.83 43.78 24.43
CA THR A 742 34.13 44.11 25.69
C THR A 742 34.13 42.97 26.70
N SER A 743 34.40 43.33 27.96
CA SER A 743 34.41 42.47 29.15
C SER A 743 33.06 42.39 29.89
N ALA A 744 32.05 43.15 29.47
CA ALA A 744 30.71 43.19 30.04
C ALA A 744 29.62 43.11 28.95
N PRO A 745 28.42 42.55 29.24
CA PRO A 745 27.35 42.40 28.25
C PRO A 745 26.74 43.77 27.86
N PRO A 746 26.85 44.23 26.60
CA PRO A 746 26.39 45.55 26.20
C PRO A 746 24.87 45.64 26.09
N LEU A 747 24.30 46.78 26.51
CA LEU A 747 22.93 47.19 26.18
C LEU A 747 22.97 48.01 24.89
N VAL A 748 22.18 47.64 23.89
CA VAL A 748 22.16 48.29 22.57
C VAL A 748 20.75 48.83 22.29
N ALA A 749 20.64 50.08 21.86
CA ALA A 749 19.39 50.64 21.38
C ALA A 749 19.42 50.81 19.85
N LEU A 750 18.33 50.41 19.20
CA LEU A 750 18.06 50.63 17.78
C LEU A 750 17.15 51.86 17.62
N ARG A 751 17.54 52.79 16.76
CA ARG A 751 16.73 53.98 16.40
C ARG A 751 16.85 54.29 14.91
N VAL A 752 15.84 54.93 14.33
CA VAL A 752 15.93 55.44 12.96
C VAL A 752 16.71 56.75 12.96
N GLY A 753 17.88 56.77 12.32
CA GLY A 753 18.72 57.95 12.17
C GLY A 753 18.23 58.92 11.09
N ALA A 754 18.79 60.12 11.05
CA ALA A 754 18.39 61.22 10.14
C ALA A 754 18.47 60.88 8.64
N GLU A 755 19.34 59.93 8.26
CA GLU A 755 19.47 59.43 6.88
C GLU A 755 18.48 58.30 6.53
N GLY A 756 17.52 58.01 7.41
CA GLY A 756 16.58 56.90 7.23
C GLY A 756 17.25 55.53 7.32
N ARG A 757 18.33 55.40 8.11
CA ARG A 757 19.01 54.13 8.41
C ARG A 757 18.89 53.80 9.88
N ILE A 758 18.80 52.52 10.22
CA ILE A 758 18.81 52.09 11.62
C ILE A 758 20.20 52.27 12.21
N ALA A 759 20.30 53.13 13.23
CA ALA A 759 21.51 53.41 13.98
C ALA A 759 21.56 52.56 15.26
N LEU A 760 22.77 52.15 15.63
CA LEU A 760 23.09 51.40 16.85
C LEU A 760 23.74 52.35 17.85
N SER A 761 23.17 52.49 19.04
CA SER A 761 23.81 53.19 20.15
C SER A 761 24.03 52.23 21.32
N GLY A 762 25.28 52.07 21.74
CA GLY A 762 25.58 51.42 23.02
C GLY A 762 25.10 52.29 24.17
N LEU A 763 24.39 51.70 25.12
CA LEU A 763 24.06 52.30 26.41
C LEU A 763 25.08 51.73 27.40
N GLU A 764 25.85 52.60 28.04
CA GLU A 764 26.79 52.23 29.11
C GLU A 764 26.08 51.60 30.31
#